data_AF-W4H9C0-F1
#
_entry.id   AF-W4H9C0-F1
#
_cell.length_a   1.000
_cell.length_b   1.000
_cell.length_c   1.000
_cell.angle_alpha   90.00
_cell.angle_beta   90.00
_cell.angle_gamma   90.00
#
_symmetry.space_group_name_H-M   'P 1'
#
loop_
_entity.id
_entity.type
_entity.pdbx_description
1 polymer ?
#
loop_
_entity_poly.entity_id
_entity_poly.type
_entity_poly.pdbx_seq_one_letter_code
_entity_poly.pdbx_strand_id
1 'polypeptide(L)'
;MEDCIARGGISHVLAQARASLKHPSRPFTPKTGSRPLFHGDDYRPSSRPSSTYSQNGIEYDKPQSPQLTSSASTHTVTSRTHRQGDVHHVKDDVESDEDADESKAAATMYGPTSPLCDSARSKHDDDHEDGVKTHGDECKGGGDDDDDASVDPACYATPESLHMTLLQLQSALEDVQTSDASASTVQVVTKYTTQLFHDVHLLRHHDDDATAFSSGPVATAFDVCVTKLLAHVDVAPQAHVIGLVHAGLQLWACHLARITTHESQSGRLLVAACKRLFMQSKDPANDERFCHVTVVETLLGVLSSQCAHLVPTQALIYVAGVLKNVSGSARMVTLLSTSGAIAVFSKALQVTFDKDVNAAAQVLVQVTAILRNLAEHKQCLKQFWHAHVIQALCDLLPAYASHGELVLNVSRILSKLTLHEAGRTQVNKGKHNLRHLLKLLDGDTRSRQQDAALVIRLAFILGNLTATNDRNRKAIVTLGAVPPLVRMLKEYHIRYVHESPDNDTSAATAEDVLVKLVRLLANAAIHTSVGPMLGTVPGIEVLLDVLDHAKVARHEELMLNVVSCLTNLSFYSTDATPTNVITVHRHRLSRDLASILVDPNDEAVVEAARAFGNLSRFPDVLGAMLDPDSTALLPTFVMLLDHANRDVVYTVCGVLMNAALDQRTRGNLHAVPTTHDIVDTRDLLVRLFRHAGLKDLAMSTMLCKVLFNLVLSTAPADTAATYVDTSTGRLLLTTLEELVDAMADSATEAEVEFASVAHALMRSLVK
;
A
#
# COMPACT_ATOMS: atom_id res chain seq x y z
N MET A 1 -13.75 -8.03 -15.98
CA MET A 1 -13.36 -8.39 -14.60
C MET A 1 -12.44 -7.34 -13.98
N GLU A 2 -11.67 -6.59 -14.79
CA GLU A 2 -10.87 -5.43 -14.35
C GLU A 2 -11.73 -4.24 -13.88
N ASP A 3 -12.91 -4.00 -14.46
CA ASP A 3 -13.84 -2.93 -14.03
C ASP A 3 -14.38 -3.11 -12.59
N CYS A 4 -14.51 -4.36 -12.12
CA CYS A 4 -14.96 -4.63 -10.75
C CYS A 4 -13.86 -4.38 -9.71
N ILE A 5 -12.59 -4.40 -10.10
CA ILE A 5 -11.44 -4.15 -9.22
C ILE A 5 -11.22 -2.63 -9.06
N ALA A 6 -11.49 -1.83 -10.10
CA ALA A 6 -11.42 -0.37 -10.06
C ALA A 6 -12.47 0.24 -9.11
N ARG A 7 -13.73 -0.21 -9.20
CA ARG A 7 -14.83 0.24 -8.31
C ARG A 7 -14.61 -0.13 -6.84
N GLY A 8 -13.99 -1.28 -6.58
CA GLY A 8 -13.60 -1.71 -5.23
C GLY A 8 -12.48 -0.87 -4.61
N GLY A 9 -11.60 -0.28 -5.43
CA GLY A 9 -10.48 0.55 -4.97
C GLY A 9 -10.91 1.90 -4.41
N ILE A 10 -11.86 2.58 -5.07
CA ILE A 10 -12.35 3.91 -4.67
C ILE A 10 -13.26 3.80 -3.44
N SER A 11 -14.22 2.87 -3.44
CA SER A 11 -15.09 2.60 -2.28
C SER A 11 -14.25 2.25 -1.04
N HIS A 12 -13.19 1.46 -1.20
CA HIS A 12 -12.28 1.12 -0.10
C HIS A 12 -11.37 2.28 0.34
N VAL A 13 -10.92 3.15 -0.59
CA VAL A 13 -10.12 4.35 -0.28
C VAL A 13 -10.96 5.42 0.40
N LEU A 14 -12.20 5.65 -0.04
CA LEU A 14 -13.15 6.56 0.60
C LEU A 14 -13.65 6.00 1.92
N ALA A 15 -13.94 4.69 2.03
CA ALA A 15 -14.21 4.04 3.30
C ALA A 15 -13.01 4.15 4.27
N GLN A 16 -11.77 4.09 3.78
CA GLN A 16 -10.56 4.31 4.59
C GLN A 16 -10.34 5.78 4.96
N ALA A 17 -10.62 6.73 4.07
CA ALA A 17 -10.61 8.16 4.37
C ALA A 17 -11.68 8.49 5.42
N ARG A 18 -12.90 7.98 5.25
CA ARG A 18 -14.02 8.06 6.21
C ARG A 18 -13.71 7.34 7.53
N ALA A 19 -13.00 6.20 7.50
CA ALA A 19 -12.57 5.48 8.70
C ALA A 19 -11.44 6.19 9.45
N SER A 20 -10.53 6.89 8.75
CA SER A 20 -9.54 7.80 9.37
C SER A 20 -10.18 9.07 9.93
N LEU A 21 -11.41 9.38 9.50
CA LEU A 21 -12.30 10.43 10.01
C LEU A 21 -13.32 9.90 11.05
N LYS A 22 -13.14 8.69 11.62
CA LYS A 22 -13.96 8.21 12.75
C LYS A 22 -13.93 9.16 13.96
N HIS A 23 -12.97 10.08 14.00
CA HIS A 23 -13.06 11.34 14.74
C HIS A 23 -13.01 12.49 13.73
N PRO A 24 -14.16 12.95 13.21
CA PRO A 24 -14.16 14.09 12.30
C PRO A 24 -13.54 15.26 13.06
N SER A 25 -12.61 16.00 12.44
CA SER A 25 -12.38 17.37 12.90
C SER A 25 -13.73 18.06 12.82
N ARG A 26 -14.33 18.30 13.99
CA ARG A 26 -15.58 19.02 14.17
C ARG A 26 -15.63 20.16 13.15
N PRO A 27 -16.78 20.43 12.49
CA PRO A 27 -16.92 21.66 11.72
C PRO A 27 -16.34 22.80 12.56
N PHE A 28 -15.35 23.49 12.01
CA PHE A 28 -14.67 24.56 12.73
C PHE A 28 -15.70 25.63 13.07
N THR A 29 -16.13 25.68 14.33
CA THR A 29 -16.65 26.91 14.91
C THR A 29 -15.44 27.82 15.09
N PRO A 30 -15.36 28.98 14.42
CA PRO A 30 -14.21 29.83 14.57
C PRO A 30 -13.96 30.16 16.03
N LYS A 31 -12.72 29.94 16.50
CA LYS A 31 -12.17 30.71 17.63
C LYS A 31 -11.92 32.15 17.16
N THR A 32 -12.95 32.83 16.67
CA THR A 32 -12.99 34.28 16.71
C THR A 32 -13.64 34.61 18.05
N GLY A 33 -12.89 35.27 18.94
CA GLY A 33 -13.35 35.66 20.28
C GLY A 33 -14.48 36.70 20.27
N SER A 34 -15.39 36.67 19.29
CA SER A 34 -16.42 37.69 19.11
C SER A 34 -17.82 37.16 18.77
N ARG A 35 -18.07 35.84 18.60
CA ARG A 35 -19.44 35.31 18.45
C ARG A 35 -19.61 33.92 19.08
N PRO A 36 -20.10 33.82 20.33
CA PRO A 36 -20.52 32.53 20.88
C PRO A 36 -21.76 32.01 20.13
N LEU A 37 -21.90 30.68 20.05
CA LEU A 37 -23.06 29.99 19.49
C LEU A 37 -24.35 30.25 20.30
N PHE A 38 -24.20 30.79 21.52
CA PHE A 38 -25.28 31.15 22.45
C PHE A 38 -25.03 32.58 22.98
N HIS A 39 -26.03 33.46 22.90
CA HIS A 39 -25.97 34.81 23.49
C HIS A 39 -26.81 34.87 24.78
N GLY A 40 -26.27 35.49 25.84
CA GLY A 40 -26.98 35.76 27.10
C GLY A 40 -26.66 34.79 28.25
N ASP A 41 -27.42 34.90 29.35
CA ASP A 41 -27.24 34.21 30.65
C ASP A 41 -27.30 32.66 30.62
N ASP A 42 -27.42 32.05 29.44
CA ASP A 42 -27.38 30.59 29.24
C ASP A 42 -25.93 30.02 29.33
N TYR A 43 -24.91 30.86 29.50
CA TYR A 43 -23.52 30.44 29.71
C TYR A 43 -23.18 30.30 31.20
N ARG A 44 -23.33 29.08 31.77
CA ARG A 44 -22.78 28.76 33.10
C ARG A 44 -21.43 28.02 32.97
N PRO A 45 -20.31 28.59 33.47
CA PRO A 45 -18.97 27.98 33.36
C PRO A 45 -18.73 26.72 34.20
N SER A 46 -19.69 26.28 35.02
CA SER A 46 -19.52 25.22 36.01
C SER A 46 -19.71 23.78 35.49
N SER A 47 -19.92 23.59 34.18
CA SER A 47 -20.23 22.28 33.59
C SER A 47 -19.10 21.71 32.73
N ARG A 48 -17.87 22.19 32.88
CA ARG A 48 -16.73 21.68 32.10
C ARG A 48 -16.09 20.49 32.81
N PRO A 49 -16.03 19.28 32.20
CA PRO A 49 -15.11 18.26 32.64
C PRO A 49 -13.68 18.74 32.39
N SER A 50 -12.82 18.66 33.40
CA SER A 50 -11.40 18.98 33.29
C SER A 50 -10.73 18.05 32.27
N SER A 51 -10.31 18.58 31.12
CA SER A 51 -9.40 17.90 30.21
C SER A 51 -7.97 18.33 30.53
N THR A 52 -7.40 17.78 31.60
CA THR A 52 -5.94 17.82 31.84
C THR A 52 -5.54 16.45 32.36
N TYR A 53 -4.96 15.64 31.48
CA TYR A 53 -4.18 14.48 31.89
C TYR A 53 -2.72 14.92 31.85
N SER A 54 -2.15 15.20 33.03
CA SER A 54 -0.72 15.39 33.24
C SER A 54 -0.13 14.07 33.69
N GLN A 55 0.89 13.57 32.99
CA GLN A 55 1.75 12.52 33.50
C GLN A 55 3.05 13.19 33.96
N ASN A 56 3.39 12.99 35.24
CA ASN A 56 4.49 13.56 36.03
C ASN A 56 4.16 14.90 36.72
N GLY A 57 3.73 14.78 37.99
CA GLY A 57 3.31 15.89 38.84
C GLY A 57 4.46 16.79 39.29
N ILE A 58 4.62 17.92 38.59
CA ILE A 58 5.18 19.16 39.11
C ILE A 58 4.30 20.30 38.59
N GLU A 59 3.66 21.01 39.51
CA GLU A 59 2.78 22.15 39.25
C GLU A 59 3.64 23.37 38.87
N TYR A 60 3.41 23.96 37.69
CA TYR A 60 4.09 25.19 37.26
C TYR A 60 3.13 26.38 37.34
N ASP A 61 3.53 27.36 38.14
CA ASP A 61 2.84 28.63 38.39
C ASP A 61 2.72 29.46 37.10
N LYS A 62 1.55 30.05 36.84
CA LYS A 62 1.29 30.89 35.66
C LYS A 62 2.03 32.22 35.78
N PRO A 63 2.77 32.68 34.75
CA PRO A 63 3.33 34.02 34.75
C PRO A 63 2.25 35.09 34.52
N GLN A 64 2.25 36.10 35.40
CA GLN A 64 1.42 37.31 35.29
C GLN A 64 1.83 38.14 34.07
N SER A 65 0.84 38.63 33.32
CA SER A 65 1.02 39.57 32.21
C SER A 65 1.29 40.98 32.75
N PRO A 66 2.29 41.74 32.26
CA PRO A 66 2.40 43.15 32.59
C PRO A 66 1.63 44.05 31.62
N GLN A 67 1.02 45.07 32.20
CA GLN A 67 0.30 46.16 31.54
C GLN A 67 1.21 47.12 30.77
N LEU A 68 0.59 47.86 29.85
CA LEU A 68 1.08 49.00 29.07
C LEU A 68 1.75 50.11 29.89
N THR A 69 2.85 50.69 29.39
CA THR A 69 3.12 52.15 29.45
C THR A 69 4.07 52.64 28.33
N SER A 70 3.55 53.61 27.56
CA SER A 70 4.16 54.81 26.93
C SER A 70 5.67 54.96 26.60
N SER A 71 5.87 55.37 25.33
CA SER A 71 6.65 56.53 24.81
C SER A 71 8.19 56.54 24.70
N ALA A 72 8.60 57.06 23.53
CA ALA A 72 9.78 57.88 23.19
C ALA A 72 10.84 57.24 22.24
N SER A 73 10.87 57.79 21.02
CA SER A 73 12.01 58.23 20.17
C SER A 73 13.43 57.73 20.54
N THR A 74 14.35 57.40 19.62
CA THR A 74 14.93 58.29 18.59
C THR A 74 15.95 57.48 17.72
N HIS A 75 16.11 57.86 16.44
CA HIS A 75 17.29 57.88 15.54
C HIS A 75 18.63 57.24 16.01
N THR A 76 19.56 56.68 15.22
CA THR A 76 20.04 56.86 13.83
C THR A 76 21.11 55.76 13.60
N VAL A 77 21.16 55.05 12.46
CA VAL A 77 22.11 55.21 11.32
C VAL A 77 23.61 55.24 11.67
N THR A 78 24.37 54.25 11.18
CA THR A 78 25.54 54.37 10.25
C THR A 78 26.30 53.03 10.20
N SER A 79 26.37 52.34 9.06
CA SER A 79 27.40 52.44 7.99
C SER A 79 28.60 51.52 8.24
N ARG A 80 28.78 50.49 7.37
CA ARG A 80 29.86 50.39 6.34
C ARG A 80 31.25 50.07 6.94
N THR A 81 32.11 49.19 6.41
CA THR A 81 32.32 48.61 5.06
C THR A 81 33.55 47.68 5.13
N HIS A 82 33.63 46.73 4.18
CA HIS A 82 34.86 46.17 3.57
C HIS A 82 35.84 45.39 4.46
N ARG A 83 36.65 44.42 4.01
CA ARG A 83 36.92 43.65 2.77
C ARG A 83 37.83 42.49 3.29
N GLN A 84 37.55 41.23 2.93
CA GLN A 84 38.35 40.42 1.99
C GLN A 84 39.75 39.99 2.49
N GLY A 85 39.95 38.66 2.59
CA GLY A 85 41.18 38.01 2.13
C GLY A 85 42.07 37.30 3.16
N ASP A 86 42.08 35.97 3.04
CA ASP A 86 43.19 35.01 3.20
C ASP A 86 43.70 34.49 4.56
N VAL A 87 43.48 33.17 4.71
CA VAL A 87 44.43 32.07 4.98
C VAL A 87 45.41 32.21 6.14
N HIS A 88 45.22 31.40 7.19
CA HIS A 88 46.27 30.50 7.69
C HIS A 88 45.71 29.36 8.57
N HIS A 89 46.36 28.22 8.43
CA HIS A 89 46.24 26.93 9.11
C HIS A 89 46.60 27.03 10.61
N VAL A 90 46.01 26.16 11.46
CA VAL A 90 46.64 25.30 12.50
C VAL A 90 45.59 24.89 13.57
N LYS A 91 45.44 23.57 13.77
CA LYS A 91 45.30 22.73 15.01
C LYS A 91 44.55 23.28 16.23
N ASP A 92 43.95 22.51 17.13
CA ASP A 92 43.70 21.09 17.43
C ASP A 92 42.57 21.14 18.52
N ASP A 93 42.25 20.01 19.16
CA ASP A 93 41.32 19.78 20.30
C ASP A 93 39.89 19.42 19.82
N VAL A 94 39.47 18.16 19.73
CA VAL A 94 39.60 16.99 20.62
C VAL A 94 39.24 17.32 22.06
N GLU A 95 37.97 17.12 22.39
CA GLU A 95 37.60 16.49 23.66
C GLU A 95 36.33 15.64 23.44
N SER A 96 36.57 14.34 23.57
CA SER A 96 35.65 13.25 23.80
C SER A 96 35.16 13.25 25.25
N ASP A 97 33.91 12.84 25.46
CA ASP A 97 33.41 12.04 26.59
C ASP A 97 32.08 11.46 26.07
N GLU A 98 31.97 10.20 25.63
CA GLU A 98 32.00 8.95 26.42
C GLU A 98 31.16 9.04 27.70
N ASP A 99 29.95 8.47 27.63
CA ASP A 99 29.41 7.71 28.74
C ASP A 99 28.73 6.46 28.15
N ALA A 100 29.44 5.35 28.35
CA ALA A 100 28.92 4.00 28.26
C ALA A 100 28.15 3.69 29.55
N ASP A 101 27.07 2.92 29.45
CA ASP A 101 26.83 1.92 30.49
C ASP A 101 26.28 0.63 29.88
N GLU A 102 26.89 -0.45 30.34
CA GLU A 102 26.86 -1.83 29.89
C GLU A 102 25.55 -2.51 30.31
N SER A 103 24.91 -3.28 29.43
CA SER A 103 25.11 -4.73 29.28
C SER A 103 24.86 -5.55 30.57
N LYS A 104 23.85 -6.42 30.52
CA LYS A 104 24.00 -7.80 31.02
C LYS A 104 23.04 -8.75 30.30
N ALA A 105 23.65 -9.85 29.89
CA ALA A 105 23.17 -10.87 29.00
C ALA A 105 22.23 -11.89 29.65
N ALA A 106 21.40 -12.53 28.83
CA ALA A 106 20.93 -13.89 29.05
C ALA A 106 21.05 -14.64 27.72
N ALA A 107 22.07 -15.48 27.64
CA ALA A 107 22.29 -16.45 26.58
C ALA A 107 21.31 -17.61 26.76
N THR A 108 20.55 -17.95 25.72
CA THR A 108 19.95 -19.28 25.59
C THR A 108 20.01 -19.70 24.13
N MET A 109 20.62 -20.87 23.92
CA MET A 109 20.86 -21.53 22.64
C MET A 109 19.56 -21.73 21.85
N TYR A 110 19.58 -21.39 20.56
CA TYR A 110 18.74 -22.02 19.55
C TYR A 110 19.57 -22.18 18.27
N GLY A 111 19.87 -23.43 17.93
CA GLY A 111 20.55 -23.81 16.69
C GLY A 111 19.64 -23.64 15.46
N PRO A 112 20.21 -23.64 14.26
CA PRO A 112 19.45 -23.50 13.02
C PRO A 112 18.72 -24.82 12.69
N THR A 113 17.40 -24.83 12.82
CA THR A 113 16.56 -25.91 12.30
C THR A 113 16.34 -25.74 10.79
N SER A 114 16.83 -26.68 10.00
CA SER A 114 16.55 -26.84 8.57
C SER A 114 15.06 -27.11 8.31
N PRO A 115 14.43 -26.55 7.26
CA PRO A 115 13.07 -26.88 6.87
C PRO A 115 13.09 -27.78 5.62
N LEU A 116 13.35 -29.07 5.79
CA LEU A 116 13.05 -30.10 4.81
C LEU A 116 12.53 -31.31 5.59
N CYS A 117 11.39 -31.85 5.16
CA CYS A 117 10.61 -32.93 5.77
C CYS A 117 9.73 -32.53 6.96
N ASP A 118 8.54 -31.99 6.66
CA ASP A 118 7.34 -32.36 7.43
C ASP A 118 6.07 -32.09 6.62
N SER A 119 5.53 -33.14 5.99
CA SER A 119 4.12 -33.24 5.58
C SER A 119 3.82 -34.66 5.10
N ALA A 120 3.56 -35.58 6.04
CA ALA A 120 2.70 -36.73 5.80
C ALA A 120 2.20 -37.33 7.13
N ARG A 121 1.10 -36.78 7.67
CA ARG A 121 0.05 -37.60 8.30
C ARG A 121 -1.19 -36.76 8.55
N SER A 122 -2.28 -37.14 7.88
CA SER A 122 -3.63 -36.66 8.16
C SER A 122 -4.43 -37.82 8.75
N LYS A 123 -5.00 -37.54 9.94
CA LYS A 123 -6.24 -38.07 10.53
C LYS A 123 -6.28 -39.54 10.99
N HIS A 124 -6.52 -39.72 12.30
CA HIS A 124 -7.81 -40.23 12.77
C HIS A 124 -8.03 -39.90 14.27
N ASP A 125 -9.17 -39.28 14.55
CA ASP A 125 -9.83 -39.24 15.86
C ASP A 125 -10.37 -40.65 16.20
N ASP A 126 -10.20 -41.08 17.45
CA ASP A 126 -11.26 -41.53 18.37
C ASP A 126 -10.71 -42.50 19.43
N ASP A 127 -10.84 -42.07 20.69
CA ASP A 127 -10.66 -42.88 21.89
C ASP A 127 -11.93 -43.69 22.20
N HIS A 128 -11.68 -44.84 22.82
CA HIS A 128 -12.48 -45.58 23.80
C HIS A 128 -13.39 -46.77 23.42
N GLU A 129 -13.00 -47.88 24.08
CA GLU A 129 -13.80 -48.95 24.71
C GLU A 129 -14.49 -49.97 23.79
N ASP A 130 -14.01 -51.22 23.78
CA ASP A 130 -14.42 -52.24 24.76
C ASP A 130 -13.84 -53.64 24.46
N GLY A 131 -13.59 -54.43 25.50
CA GLY A 131 -14.08 -55.82 25.53
C GLY A 131 -13.25 -56.99 24.94
N VAL A 132 -12.37 -57.55 25.77
CA VAL A 132 -12.43 -58.97 26.26
C VAL A 132 -12.11 -60.15 25.30
N LYS A 133 -11.02 -60.87 25.68
CA LYS A 133 -10.75 -62.34 25.63
C LYS A 133 -10.53 -63.01 24.25
N THR A 134 -9.64 -64.00 24.05
CA THR A 134 -9.05 -65.04 24.93
C THR A 134 -7.98 -65.84 24.16
N HIS A 135 -7.02 -66.41 24.92
CA HIS A 135 -6.20 -67.63 24.65
C HIS A 135 -5.26 -67.61 23.43
N GLY A 136 -4.01 -68.03 23.48
CA GLY A 136 -3.14 -68.86 24.36
C GLY A 136 -1.96 -69.25 23.44
N ASP A 137 -0.73 -69.56 23.81
CA ASP A 137 -0.10 -70.02 25.05
C ASP A 137 1.42 -69.75 24.89
N GLU A 138 2.08 -69.44 26.01
CA GLU A 138 3.40 -69.92 26.50
C GLU A 138 4.60 -70.05 25.51
N CYS A 139 5.85 -69.63 25.80
CA CYS A 139 6.59 -69.74 27.07
C CYS A 139 7.91 -68.90 27.08
N LYS A 140 8.11 -68.15 28.18
CA LYS A 140 9.32 -67.88 29.02
C LYS A 140 10.76 -67.78 28.47
N GLY A 141 11.41 -66.70 28.94
CA GLY A 141 12.86 -66.53 29.22
C GLY A 141 13.39 -65.26 28.53
N GLY A 142 13.79 -64.16 29.16
CA GLY A 142 14.44 -63.94 30.47
C GLY A 142 15.84 -63.40 30.18
N GLY A 143 16.10 -62.13 30.50
CA GLY A 143 17.44 -61.53 30.48
C GLY A 143 17.49 -60.17 29.80
N ASP A 144 17.62 -59.12 30.62
CA ASP A 144 18.13 -57.82 30.22
C ASP A 144 19.54 -57.99 29.63
N ASP A 145 19.74 -57.55 28.39
CA ASP A 145 21.05 -57.12 27.90
C ASP A 145 20.80 -56.06 26.81
N ASP A 146 21.36 -54.89 27.06
CA ASP A 146 21.48 -53.77 26.14
C ASP A 146 22.33 -54.21 24.94
N ASP A 147 21.68 -54.77 23.90
CA ASP A 147 22.29 -54.92 22.58
C ASP A 147 21.74 -53.84 21.64
N ASP A 148 22.60 -52.84 21.49
CA ASP A 148 22.72 -51.92 20.38
C ASP A 148 22.34 -52.64 19.07
N ALA A 149 21.10 -52.44 18.62
CA ALA A 149 20.64 -52.94 17.34
C ALA A 149 21.39 -52.20 16.24
N SER A 150 22.54 -52.76 15.88
CA SER A 150 23.39 -52.39 14.76
C SER A 150 22.54 -52.11 13.53
N VAL A 151 22.35 -50.83 13.23
CA VAL A 151 21.96 -50.39 11.90
C VAL A 151 23.08 -50.84 10.97
N ASP A 152 22.73 -51.62 9.95
CA ASP A 152 23.67 -52.20 8.98
C ASP A 152 24.63 -51.13 8.41
N PRO A 153 25.95 -51.23 8.65
CA PRO A 153 26.95 -50.28 8.14
C PRO A 153 27.02 -50.23 6.60
N ALA A 154 26.37 -51.17 5.90
CA ALA A 154 26.30 -51.20 4.44
C ALA A 154 25.37 -50.14 3.81
N CYS A 155 24.65 -49.35 4.62
CA CYS A 155 23.67 -48.36 4.13
C CYS A 155 24.18 -46.91 4.12
N TYR A 156 25.42 -46.66 4.55
CA TYR A 156 26.02 -45.33 4.49
C TYR A 156 26.76 -45.14 3.16
N ALA A 157 26.49 -44.05 2.46
CA ALA A 157 27.27 -43.64 1.30
C ALA A 157 28.75 -43.47 1.72
N THR A 158 29.69 -43.98 0.93
CA THR A 158 31.14 -43.84 1.15
C THR A 158 31.80 -43.20 -0.07
N PRO A 159 33.03 -42.66 0.06
CA PRO A 159 33.78 -42.20 -1.11
C PRO A 159 33.92 -43.28 -2.21
N GLU A 160 34.07 -44.54 -1.83
CA GLU A 160 34.13 -45.68 -2.75
C GLU A 160 32.78 -45.95 -3.43
N SER A 161 31.67 -45.89 -2.69
CA SER A 161 30.33 -46.07 -3.28
C SER A 161 30.03 -44.96 -4.28
N LEU A 162 30.38 -43.71 -3.96
CA LEU A 162 30.29 -42.57 -4.88
C LEU A 162 31.14 -42.80 -6.13
N HIS A 163 32.38 -43.28 -5.98
CA HIS A 163 33.25 -43.59 -7.12
C HIS A 163 32.63 -44.66 -8.03
N MET A 164 32.08 -45.73 -7.45
CA MET A 164 31.43 -46.80 -8.21
C MET A 164 30.18 -46.30 -8.96
N THR A 165 29.34 -45.47 -8.32
CA THR A 165 28.17 -44.88 -8.97
C THR A 165 28.58 -43.91 -10.09
N LEU A 166 29.68 -43.16 -9.94
CA LEU A 166 30.24 -42.32 -11.01
C LEU A 166 30.74 -43.16 -12.20
N LEU A 167 31.39 -44.30 -11.97
CA LEU A 167 31.78 -45.21 -13.06
C LEU A 167 30.58 -45.81 -13.78
N GLN A 168 29.52 -46.16 -13.06
CA GLN A 168 28.25 -46.62 -13.65
C GLN A 168 27.57 -45.52 -14.48
N LEU A 169 27.57 -44.29 -13.99
CA LEU A 169 27.08 -43.13 -14.72
C LEU A 169 27.92 -42.90 -15.99
N GLN A 170 29.24 -43.00 -15.89
CA GLN A 170 30.14 -42.85 -17.04
C GLN A 170 29.83 -43.89 -18.13
N SER A 171 29.62 -45.16 -17.76
CA SER A 171 29.22 -46.22 -18.69
C SER A 171 27.87 -45.91 -19.34
N ALA A 172 26.89 -45.46 -18.55
CA ALA A 172 25.57 -45.08 -19.09
C ALA A 172 25.66 -43.91 -20.08
N LEU A 173 26.56 -42.95 -19.86
CA LEU A 173 26.79 -41.83 -20.78
C LEU A 173 27.46 -42.28 -22.09
N GLU A 174 28.32 -43.30 -22.05
CA GLU A 174 28.90 -43.88 -23.27
C GLU A 174 27.84 -44.57 -24.14
N ASP A 175 26.84 -45.21 -23.52
CA ASP A 175 25.70 -45.79 -24.23
C ASP A 175 24.79 -44.72 -24.87
N VAL A 176 24.68 -43.52 -24.27
CA VAL A 176 24.00 -42.35 -24.87
C VAL A 176 24.75 -41.84 -26.10
N GLN A 177 26.08 -42.00 -26.15
CA GLN A 177 26.89 -41.54 -27.28
C GLN A 177 26.77 -42.46 -28.51
N THR A 178 26.49 -43.75 -28.28
CA THR A 178 26.51 -44.81 -29.31
C THR A 178 25.11 -45.17 -29.82
N SER A 179 24.06 -44.95 -29.02
CA SER A 179 22.65 -45.11 -29.41
C SER A 179 21.97 -43.75 -29.54
N ASP A 180 21.08 -43.56 -30.53
CA ASP A 180 20.20 -42.38 -30.58
C ASP A 180 19.48 -42.26 -29.23
N ALA A 181 19.88 -41.28 -28.41
CA ALA A 181 19.58 -41.15 -26.99
C ALA A 181 18.15 -41.60 -26.63
N SER A 182 18.00 -42.87 -26.28
CA SER A 182 16.68 -43.47 -26.05
C SER A 182 16.11 -42.99 -24.72
N ALA A 183 14.78 -42.98 -24.59
CA ALA A 183 14.13 -42.58 -23.35
C ALA A 183 14.60 -43.41 -22.14
N SER A 184 14.91 -44.71 -22.34
CA SER A 184 15.44 -45.58 -21.29
C SER A 184 16.85 -45.18 -20.85
N THR A 185 17.73 -44.78 -21.78
CA THR A 185 19.09 -44.38 -21.43
C THR A 185 19.10 -43.08 -20.62
N VAL A 186 18.23 -42.13 -20.95
CA VAL A 186 18.06 -40.87 -20.20
C VAL A 186 17.51 -41.12 -18.79
N GLN A 187 16.59 -42.08 -18.63
CA GLN A 187 16.10 -42.48 -17.31
C GLN A 187 17.21 -43.07 -16.44
N VAL A 188 18.09 -43.90 -17.01
CA VAL A 188 19.24 -44.46 -16.29
C VAL A 188 20.20 -43.37 -15.83
N VAL A 189 20.55 -42.43 -16.71
CA VAL A 189 21.38 -41.26 -16.35
C VAL A 189 20.75 -40.48 -15.20
N THR A 190 19.45 -40.17 -15.30
CA THR A 190 18.72 -39.41 -14.26
C THR A 190 18.69 -40.15 -12.93
N LYS A 191 18.55 -41.48 -12.95
CA LYS A 191 18.58 -42.33 -11.75
C LYS A 191 19.94 -42.20 -11.04
N TYR A 192 21.05 -42.37 -11.76
CA TYR A 192 22.37 -42.29 -11.15
C TYR A 192 22.72 -40.89 -10.65
N THR A 193 22.33 -39.82 -11.36
CA THR A 193 22.56 -38.45 -10.86
C THR A 193 21.72 -38.14 -9.63
N THR A 194 20.49 -38.64 -9.56
CA THR A 194 19.63 -38.48 -8.38
C THR A 194 20.21 -39.24 -7.18
N GLN A 195 20.69 -40.47 -7.40
CA GLN A 195 21.35 -41.26 -6.36
C GLN A 195 22.60 -40.54 -5.83
N LEU A 196 23.48 -40.08 -6.73
CA LEU A 196 24.68 -39.32 -6.35
C LEU A 196 24.33 -38.06 -5.56
N PHE A 197 23.33 -37.31 -6.00
CA PHE A 197 22.91 -36.09 -5.31
C PHE A 197 22.42 -36.37 -3.88
N HIS A 198 21.66 -37.46 -3.70
CA HIS A 198 21.19 -37.89 -2.38
C HIS A 198 22.34 -38.38 -1.49
N ASP A 199 23.20 -39.25 -2.01
CA ASP A 199 24.33 -39.84 -1.27
C ASP A 199 25.32 -38.77 -0.80
N VAL A 200 25.62 -37.78 -1.66
CA VAL A 200 26.48 -36.65 -1.30
C VAL A 200 25.83 -35.77 -0.23
N HIS A 201 24.51 -35.58 -0.28
CA HIS A 201 23.80 -34.79 0.72
C HIS A 201 23.85 -35.47 2.10
N LEU A 202 23.67 -36.79 2.16
CA LEU A 202 23.80 -37.58 3.40
C LEU A 202 25.23 -37.52 3.97
N LEU A 203 26.25 -37.65 3.12
CA LEU A 203 27.65 -37.57 3.53
C LEU A 203 28.04 -36.23 4.15
N ARG A 204 27.57 -35.12 3.57
CA ARG A 204 27.84 -33.76 4.09
C ARG A 204 27.17 -33.46 5.42
N HIS A 205 26.17 -34.23 5.83
CA HIS A 205 25.54 -34.11 7.15
C HIS A 205 26.37 -34.79 8.26
N HIS A 206 27.32 -35.65 7.91
CA HIS A 206 28.13 -36.42 8.86
C HIS A 206 29.59 -35.96 8.96
N ASP A 207 30.16 -35.37 7.91
CA ASP A 207 31.54 -34.86 7.90
C ASP A 207 31.59 -33.35 7.59
N ASP A 208 32.06 -32.55 8.55
CA ASP A 208 32.26 -31.10 8.41
C ASP A 208 33.41 -30.72 7.44
N ASP A 209 34.13 -31.70 6.88
CA ASP A 209 35.31 -31.47 6.05
C ASP A 209 34.98 -31.51 4.54
N ALA A 210 34.43 -30.41 4.04
CA ALA A 210 34.11 -30.21 2.62
C ALA A 210 35.32 -30.35 1.67
N THR A 211 36.55 -30.47 2.19
CA THR A 211 37.77 -30.55 1.39
C THR A 211 38.20 -31.99 1.05
N ALA A 212 37.65 -33.00 1.72
CA ALA A 212 38.07 -34.40 1.61
C ALA A 212 37.92 -35.01 0.19
N PHE A 213 36.96 -34.52 -0.61
CA PHE A 213 36.70 -35.03 -1.95
C PHE A 213 37.42 -34.27 -3.07
N SER A 214 38.08 -33.16 -2.77
CA SER A 214 38.58 -32.21 -3.78
C SER A 214 39.79 -32.70 -4.59
N SER A 215 40.34 -33.87 -4.26
CA SER A 215 41.43 -34.52 -4.98
C SER A 215 41.32 -36.04 -4.85
N GLY A 216 41.39 -36.77 -5.97
CA GLY A 216 41.37 -38.24 -5.97
C GLY A 216 40.49 -38.86 -7.08
N PRO A 217 40.30 -40.19 -7.07
CA PRO A 217 39.55 -40.92 -8.10
C PRO A 217 38.10 -40.45 -8.25
N VAL A 218 37.44 -40.07 -7.15
CA VAL A 218 36.08 -39.50 -7.14
C VAL A 218 36.03 -38.19 -7.91
N ALA A 219 36.93 -37.25 -7.62
CA ALA A 219 36.99 -35.95 -8.30
C ALA A 219 37.25 -36.09 -9.80
N THR A 220 38.15 -37.00 -10.20
CA THR A 220 38.45 -37.26 -11.61
C THR A 220 37.26 -37.89 -12.34
N ALA A 221 36.65 -38.93 -11.77
CA ALA A 221 35.46 -39.57 -12.36
C ALA A 221 34.28 -38.59 -12.45
N PHE A 222 34.12 -37.74 -11.44
CA PHE A 222 33.12 -36.67 -11.41
C PHE A 222 33.29 -35.66 -12.54
N ASP A 223 34.50 -35.13 -12.74
CA ASP A 223 34.76 -34.13 -13.79
C ASP A 223 34.51 -34.70 -15.20
N VAL A 224 34.87 -35.97 -15.42
CA VAL A 224 34.55 -36.71 -16.65
C VAL A 224 33.04 -36.84 -16.85
N CYS A 225 32.30 -37.26 -15.83
CA CYS A 225 30.85 -37.42 -15.90
C CYS A 225 30.13 -36.10 -16.16
N VAL A 226 30.49 -35.03 -15.44
CA VAL A 226 29.93 -33.67 -15.63
C VAL A 226 30.17 -33.19 -17.05
N THR A 227 31.42 -33.28 -17.54
CA THR A 227 31.77 -32.82 -18.88
C THR A 227 31.02 -33.61 -19.96
N LYS A 228 30.99 -34.95 -19.87
CA LYS A 228 30.26 -35.80 -20.83
C LYS A 228 28.76 -35.52 -20.81
N LEU A 229 28.14 -35.50 -19.62
CA LEU A 229 26.70 -35.25 -19.49
C LEU A 229 26.29 -33.90 -20.07
N LEU A 230 27.01 -32.83 -19.73
CA LEU A 230 26.71 -31.49 -20.26
C LEU A 230 27.00 -31.37 -21.76
N ALA A 231 27.99 -32.07 -22.30
CA ALA A 231 28.22 -32.14 -23.75
C ALA A 231 27.08 -32.88 -24.48
N HIS A 232 26.55 -33.96 -23.90
CA HIS A 232 25.39 -34.67 -24.46
C HIS A 232 24.13 -33.81 -24.51
N VAL A 233 23.96 -32.89 -23.56
CA VAL A 233 22.84 -31.94 -23.61
C VAL A 233 22.86 -31.13 -24.90
N ASP A 234 24.01 -30.81 -25.51
CA ASP A 234 24.05 -29.97 -26.70
C ASP A 234 23.46 -30.66 -27.95
N VAL A 235 23.71 -31.97 -28.08
CA VAL A 235 23.27 -32.79 -29.21
C VAL A 235 21.95 -33.53 -28.96
N ALA A 236 21.43 -33.52 -27.73
CA ALA A 236 20.22 -34.25 -27.38
C ALA A 236 18.96 -33.77 -28.15
N PRO A 237 18.04 -34.68 -28.51
CA PRO A 237 16.71 -34.33 -29.00
C PRO A 237 15.93 -33.49 -27.99
N GLN A 238 15.04 -32.61 -28.47
CA GLN A 238 14.28 -31.68 -27.61
C GLN A 238 13.55 -32.40 -26.46
N ALA A 239 12.99 -33.59 -26.73
CA ALA A 239 12.25 -34.37 -25.76
C ALA A 239 13.04 -34.75 -24.49
N HIS A 240 14.38 -34.79 -24.57
CA HIS A 240 15.26 -35.23 -23.49
C HIS A 240 16.03 -34.09 -22.81
N VAL A 241 16.01 -32.88 -23.37
CA VAL A 241 16.78 -31.73 -22.86
C VAL A 241 16.44 -31.42 -21.40
N ILE A 242 15.16 -31.42 -21.03
CA ILE A 242 14.74 -31.09 -19.65
C ILE A 242 15.32 -32.09 -18.65
N GLY A 243 15.20 -33.39 -18.91
CA GLY A 243 15.70 -34.45 -18.03
C GLY A 243 17.23 -34.46 -17.93
N LEU A 244 17.94 -34.30 -19.05
CA LEU A 244 19.41 -34.29 -19.06
C LEU A 244 19.99 -33.04 -18.40
N VAL A 245 19.38 -31.85 -18.59
CA VAL A 245 19.83 -30.64 -17.88
C VAL A 245 19.54 -30.75 -16.39
N HIS A 246 18.38 -31.28 -15.99
CA HIS A 246 18.07 -31.56 -14.59
C HIS A 246 19.13 -32.48 -13.95
N ALA A 247 19.45 -33.61 -14.60
CA ALA A 247 20.50 -34.52 -14.17
C ALA A 247 21.88 -33.83 -14.08
N GLY A 248 22.20 -32.98 -15.08
CA GLY A 248 23.44 -32.21 -15.10
C GLY A 248 23.55 -31.19 -13.97
N LEU A 249 22.45 -30.53 -13.61
CA LEU A 249 22.40 -29.57 -12.49
C LEU A 249 22.51 -30.26 -11.13
N GLN A 250 21.85 -31.41 -10.95
CA GLN A 250 21.99 -32.23 -9.74
C GLN A 250 23.44 -32.71 -9.57
N LEU A 251 24.05 -33.22 -10.64
CA LEU A 251 25.44 -33.63 -10.61
C LEU A 251 26.36 -32.44 -10.31
N TRP A 252 26.13 -31.27 -10.93
CA TRP A 252 26.90 -30.06 -10.64
C TRP A 252 26.85 -29.67 -9.15
N ALA A 253 25.67 -29.75 -8.52
CA ALA A 253 25.45 -29.41 -7.12
C ALA A 253 26.16 -30.35 -6.13
N CYS A 254 26.64 -31.51 -6.58
CA CYS A 254 27.42 -32.44 -5.75
C CYS A 254 28.81 -31.88 -5.38
N HIS A 255 29.34 -30.88 -6.11
CA HIS A 255 30.64 -30.22 -5.89
C HIS A 255 31.78 -31.16 -5.46
N LEU A 256 31.92 -32.32 -6.11
CA LEU A 256 32.95 -33.32 -5.79
C LEU A 256 34.33 -32.99 -6.38
N ALA A 257 34.48 -31.84 -7.06
CA ALA A 257 35.75 -31.34 -7.57
C ALA A 257 35.80 -29.81 -7.51
N ARG A 258 37.01 -29.22 -7.51
CA ARG A 258 37.22 -27.76 -7.63
C ARG A 258 36.87 -27.28 -9.03
N ILE A 259 35.59 -27.07 -9.30
CA ILE A 259 35.15 -26.45 -10.56
C ILE A 259 35.31 -24.93 -10.44
N THR A 260 36.26 -24.35 -11.18
CA THR A 260 36.36 -22.90 -11.34
C THR A 260 35.28 -22.42 -12.32
N THR A 261 34.42 -21.52 -11.86
CA THR A 261 33.05 -21.33 -12.37
C THR A 261 32.93 -20.67 -13.74
N HIS A 262 33.94 -19.97 -14.25
CA HIS A 262 33.81 -19.18 -15.49
C HIS A 262 34.75 -19.57 -16.64
N GLU A 263 35.93 -20.11 -16.34
CA GLU A 263 36.95 -20.42 -17.37
C GLU A 263 37.07 -21.92 -17.69
N SER A 264 36.48 -22.78 -16.86
CA SER A 264 36.47 -24.22 -17.09
C SER A 264 35.60 -24.61 -18.29
N GLN A 265 35.98 -25.71 -18.96
CA GLN A 265 35.18 -26.29 -20.03
C GLN A 265 33.78 -26.68 -19.54
N SER A 266 33.69 -27.30 -18.36
CA SER A 266 32.45 -27.69 -17.70
C SER A 266 31.53 -26.49 -17.43
N GLY A 267 32.07 -25.34 -17.02
CA GLY A 267 31.30 -24.10 -16.84
C GLY A 267 30.68 -23.58 -18.14
N ARG A 268 31.44 -23.61 -19.25
CA ARG A 268 30.90 -23.22 -20.57
C ARG A 268 29.79 -24.17 -21.04
N LEU A 269 29.98 -25.46 -20.84
CA LEU A 269 28.97 -26.47 -21.18
C LEU A 269 27.71 -26.33 -20.32
N LEU A 270 27.85 -25.99 -19.03
CA LEU A 270 26.72 -25.73 -18.15
C LEU A 270 25.89 -24.53 -18.65
N VAL A 271 26.55 -23.43 -19.03
CA VAL A 271 25.86 -22.27 -19.61
C VAL A 271 25.10 -22.66 -20.88
N ALA A 272 25.71 -23.45 -21.76
CA ALA A 272 25.05 -23.93 -22.98
C ALA A 272 23.84 -24.82 -22.67
N ALA A 273 23.97 -25.73 -21.71
CA ALA A 273 22.90 -26.61 -21.24
C ALA A 273 21.72 -25.81 -20.66
N CYS A 274 21.98 -24.87 -19.74
CA CYS A 274 20.96 -23.98 -19.18
C CYS A 274 20.30 -23.10 -20.26
N LYS A 275 21.05 -22.66 -21.28
CA LYS A 275 20.49 -21.94 -22.42
C LYS A 275 19.51 -22.81 -23.22
N ARG A 276 19.83 -24.08 -23.50
CA ARG A 276 18.89 -25.00 -24.17
C ARG A 276 17.64 -25.23 -23.31
N LEU A 277 17.79 -25.40 -21.99
CA LEU A 277 16.66 -25.50 -21.07
C LEU A 277 15.76 -24.26 -21.12
N PHE A 278 16.36 -23.06 -21.09
CA PHE A 278 15.63 -21.81 -21.25
C PHE A 278 14.86 -21.74 -22.57
N MET A 279 15.44 -22.21 -23.68
CA MET A 279 14.73 -22.27 -24.96
C MET A 279 13.53 -23.23 -24.91
N GLN A 280 13.62 -24.36 -24.20
CA GLN A 280 12.47 -25.27 -23.99
C GLN A 280 11.34 -24.60 -23.18
N SER A 281 11.69 -23.79 -22.18
CA SER A 281 10.70 -23.09 -21.33
C SER A 281 9.88 -22.01 -22.03
N LYS A 282 10.25 -21.62 -23.26
CA LYS A 282 9.50 -20.64 -24.05
C LYS A 282 8.30 -21.25 -24.77
N ASP A 283 8.26 -22.57 -24.90
CA ASP A 283 7.17 -23.29 -25.53
C ASP A 283 6.18 -23.79 -24.45
N PRO A 284 4.94 -23.26 -24.40
CA PRO A 284 3.94 -23.69 -23.42
C PRO A 284 3.63 -25.19 -23.48
N ALA A 285 3.89 -25.88 -24.60
CA ALA A 285 3.73 -27.33 -24.70
C ALA A 285 4.65 -28.11 -23.73
N ASN A 286 5.69 -27.47 -23.22
CA ASN A 286 6.62 -28.06 -22.25
C ASN A 286 6.29 -27.74 -20.78
N ASP A 287 5.30 -26.88 -20.49
CA ASP A 287 5.01 -26.41 -19.12
C ASP A 287 4.77 -27.57 -18.14
N GLU A 288 4.06 -28.62 -18.58
CA GLU A 288 3.82 -29.80 -17.73
C GLU A 288 5.10 -30.55 -17.37
N ARG A 289 6.09 -30.57 -18.27
CA ARG A 289 7.39 -31.22 -18.03
C ARG A 289 8.24 -30.43 -17.03
N PHE A 290 8.09 -29.11 -16.98
CA PHE A 290 8.72 -28.28 -15.96
C PHE A 290 7.98 -28.36 -14.62
N CYS A 291 6.67 -28.62 -14.63
CA CYS A 291 5.82 -28.69 -13.44
C CYS A 291 5.95 -30.03 -12.69
N HIS A 292 7.19 -30.44 -12.41
CA HIS A 292 7.57 -31.62 -11.64
C HIS A 292 8.40 -31.18 -10.42
N VAL A 293 8.12 -31.80 -9.25
CA VAL A 293 8.71 -31.41 -7.95
C VAL A 293 10.24 -31.37 -8.01
N THR A 294 10.87 -32.46 -8.46
CA THR A 294 12.34 -32.57 -8.54
C THR A 294 12.98 -31.53 -9.46
N VAL A 295 12.32 -31.20 -10.57
CA VAL A 295 12.80 -30.18 -11.52
C VAL A 295 12.76 -28.81 -10.85
N VAL A 296 11.65 -28.46 -10.21
CA VAL A 296 11.50 -27.19 -9.50
C VAL A 296 12.51 -27.08 -8.35
N GLU A 297 12.64 -28.12 -7.52
CA GLU A 297 13.60 -28.14 -6.41
C GLU A 297 15.04 -27.97 -6.89
N THR A 298 15.43 -28.64 -7.99
CA THR A 298 16.76 -28.48 -8.58
C THR A 298 17.00 -27.06 -9.07
N LEU A 299 16.03 -26.46 -9.78
CA LEU A 299 16.15 -25.08 -10.27
C LEU A 299 16.19 -24.05 -9.13
N LEU A 300 15.43 -24.27 -8.06
CA LEU A 300 15.48 -23.44 -6.85
C LEU A 300 16.81 -23.61 -6.11
N GLY A 301 17.33 -24.83 -6.02
CA GLY A 301 18.62 -25.13 -5.39
C GLY A 301 19.76 -24.35 -6.05
N VAL A 302 19.77 -24.27 -7.39
CA VAL A 302 20.74 -23.47 -8.17
C VAL A 302 20.69 -21.98 -7.83
N LEU A 303 19.50 -21.43 -7.54
CA LEU A 303 19.31 -20.03 -7.18
C LEU A 303 19.49 -19.74 -5.69
N SER A 304 19.64 -20.77 -4.86
CA SER A 304 19.84 -20.60 -3.42
C SER A 304 21.18 -19.90 -3.14
N SER A 305 21.24 -19.07 -2.10
CA SER A 305 22.46 -18.33 -1.74
C SER A 305 23.66 -19.23 -1.45
N GLN A 306 23.40 -20.49 -1.05
CA GLN A 306 24.43 -21.49 -0.80
C GLN A 306 25.10 -21.99 -2.10
N CYS A 307 24.38 -22.04 -3.21
CA CYS A 307 24.90 -22.60 -4.48
C CYS A 307 25.16 -21.54 -5.55
N ALA A 308 24.56 -20.35 -5.44
CA ALA A 308 24.61 -19.33 -6.51
C ALA A 308 26.05 -18.90 -6.87
N HIS A 309 26.96 -18.82 -5.89
CA HIS A 309 28.36 -18.44 -6.14
C HIS A 309 29.17 -19.53 -6.86
N LEU A 310 28.64 -20.76 -6.93
CA LEU A 310 29.28 -21.93 -7.56
C LEU A 310 28.80 -22.16 -9.00
N VAL A 311 27.95 -21.28 -9.52
CA VAL A 311 27.32 -21.39 -10.84
C VAL A 311 27.66 -20.13 -11.63
N PRO A 312 28.08 -20.24 -12.91
CA PRO A 312 28.32 -19.07 -13.74
C PRO A 312 27.07 -18.18 -13.81
N THR A 313 27.25 -16.85 -13.68
CA THR A 313 26.13 -15.90 -13.62
C THR A 313 25.19 -16.04 -14.82
N GLN A 314 25.74 -16.33 -16.00
CA GLN A 314 24.94 -16.55 -17.21
C GLN A 314 24.01 -17.77 -17.10
N ALA A 315 24.42 -18.83 -16.41
CA ALA A 315 23.57 -19.99 -16.15
C ALA A 315 22.46 -19.64 -15.15
N LEU A 316 22.75 -18.83 -14.12
CA LEU A 316 21.73 -18.32 -13.19
C LEU A 316 20.66 -17.49 -13.90
N ILE A 317 21.05 -16.64 -14.85
CA ILE A 317 20.11 -15.87 -15.69
C ILE A 317 19.18 -16.81 -16.44
N TYR A 318 19.72 -17.87 -17.07
CA TYR A 318 18.89 -18.82 -17.81
C TYR A 318 17.98 -19.64 -16.89
N VAL A 319 18.46 -20.10 -15.73
CA VAL A 319 17.66 -20.87 -14.76
C VAL A 319 16.53 -20.01 -14.18
N ALA A 320 16.82 -18.78 -13.75
CA ALA A 320 15.77 -17.85 -13.32
C ALA A 320 14.81 -17.50 -14.47
N GLY A 321 15.32 -17.39 -15.69
CA GLY A 321 14.52 -17.20 -16.91
C GLY A 321 13.56 -18.36 -17.19
N VAL A 322 13.99 -19.61 -16.95
CA VAL A 322 13.13 -20.81 -17.04
C VAL A 322 11.98 -20.69 -16.07
N LEU A 323 12.28 -20.48 -14.79
CA LEU A 323 11.26 -20.35 -13.74
C LEU A 323 10.29 -19.21 -14.03
N LYS A 324 10.78 -18.06 -14.52
CA LYS A 324 9.93 -16.94 -14.93
C LYS A 324 8.92 -17.34 -16.01
N ASN A 325 9.35 -18.06 -17.04
CA ASN A 325 8.49 -18.40 -18.16
C ASN A 325 7.38 -19.37 -17.74
N VAL A 326 7.70 -20.34 -16.87
CA VAL A 326 6.75 -21.37 -16.45
C VAL A 326 5.89 -20.98 -15.24
N SER A 327 6.26 -19.91 -14.50
CA SER A 327 5.55 -19.48 -13.28
C SER A 327 4.20 -18.77 -13.52
N GLY A 328 3.68 -18.81 -14.75
CA GLY A 328 2.38 -18.23 -15.11
C GLY A 328 1.18 -19.15 -14.87
N SER A 329 1.37 -20.47 -14.76
CA SER A 329 0.28 -21.42 -14.56
C SER A 329 -0.06 -21.61 -13.08
N ALA A 330 -1.35 -21.76 -12.75
CA ALA A 330 -1.81 -21.95 -11.37
C ALA A 330 -1.16 -23.18 -10.70
N ARG A 331 -0.94 -24.26 -11.46
CA ARG A 331 -0.28 -25.48 -10.98
C ARG A 331 1.18 -25.21 -10.61
N MET A 332 1.93 -24.49 -11.45
CA MET A 332 3.31 -24.11 -11.16
C MET A 332 3.39 -23.15 -9.97
N VAL A 333 2.47 -22.18 -9.87
CA VAL A 333 2.41 -21.26 -8.73
C VAL A 333 2.22 -22.02 -7.42
N THR A 334 1.30 -23.00 -7.39
CA THR A 334 1.12 -23.86 -6.22
C THR A 334 2.39 -24.62 -5.90
N LEU A 335 3.00 -25.28 -6.90
CA LEU A 335 4.24 -26.04 -6.71
C LEU A 335 5.39 -25.17 -6.16
N LEU A 336 5.64 -24.01 -6.75
CA LEU A 336 6.64 -23.05 -6.27
C LEU A 336 6.35 -22.60 -4.83
N SER A 337 5.08 -22.34 -4.51
CA SER A 337 4.68 -21.92 -3.16
C SER A 337 4.86 -23.02 -2.12
N THR A 338 4.64 -24.30 -2.47
CA THR A 338 4.84 -25.44 -1.57
C THR A 338 6.31 -25.82 -1.44
N SER A 339 7.13 -25.57 -2.45
CA SER A 339 8.58 -25.81 -2.45
C SER A 339 9.40 -24.68 -1.82
N GLY A 340 8.78 -23.75 -1.09
CA GLY A 340 9.49 -22.68 -0.38
C GLY A 340 10.15 -21.62 -1.29
N ALA A 341 9.75 -21.52 -2.56
CA ALA A 341 10.44 -20.71 -3.57
C ALA A 341 10.54 -19.22 -3.18
N ILE A 342 9.53 -18.65 -2.52
CA ILE A 342 9.51 -17.22 -2.15
C ILE A 342 10.63 -16.89 -1.16
N ALA A 343 10.97 -17.81 -0.24
CA ALA A 343 12.09 -17.62 0.67
C ALA A 343 13.43 -17.66 -0.07
N VAL A 344 13.58 -18.59 -1.02
CA VAL A 344 14.77 -18.68 -1.90
C VAL A 344 14.94 -17.38 -2.70
N PHE A 345 13.87 -16.90 -3.34
CA PHE A 345 13.92 -15.65 -4.10
C PHE A 345 14.20 -14.44 -3.21
N SER A 346 13.64 -14.37 -1.99
CA SER A 346 13.96 -13.30 -1.04
C SER A 346 15.45 -13.25 -0.71
N LYS A 347 16.08 -14.41 -0.52
CA LYS A 347 17.54 -14.51 -0.32
C LYS A 347 18.31 -14.12 -1.57
N ALA A 348 17.86 -14.55 -2.75
CA ALA A 348 18.47 -14.17 -4.03
C ALA A 348 18.43 -12.65 -4.28
N LEU A 349 17.41 -11.92 -3.80
CA LEU A 349 17.37 -10.46 -3.86
C LEU A 349 18.48 -9.78 -3.03
N GLN A 350 19.03 -10.46 -2.03
CA GLN A 350 20.06 -9.94 -1.12
C GLN A 350 21.48 -10.29 -1.57
N VAL A 351 21.62 -11.20 -2.54
CA VAL A 351 22.94 -11.63 -3.02
C VAL A 351 23.56 -10.52 -3.87
N THR A 352 24.68 -9.98 -3.40
CA THR A 352 25.55 -9.11 -4.19
C THR A 352 26.40 -9.99 -5.10
N PHE A 353 26.21 -9.90 -6.41
CA PHE A 353 27.12 -10.55 -7.36
C PHE A 353 28.40 -9.73 -7.41
N ASP A 354 29.47 -10.25 -6.82
CA ASP A 354 30.76 -9.56 -6.77
C ASP A 354 31.28 -9.31 -8.19
N LYS A 355 31.68 -8.05 -8.45
CA LYS A 355 32.39 -7.51 -9.62
C LYS A 355 31.57 -7.06 -10.85
N ASP A 356 30.29 -7.44 -11.01
CA ASP A 356 29.47 -6.97 -12.15
C ASP A 356 28.01 -6.67 -11.77
N VAL A 357 27.75 -5.38 -11.50
CA VAL A 357 26.42 -4.84 -11.19
C VAL A 357 25.42 -5.07 -12.33
N ASN A 358 25.87 -5.10 -13.60
CA ASN A 358 24.99 -5.32 -14.74
C ASN A 358 24.54 -6.79 -14.81
N ALA A 359 25.46 -7.73 -14.62
CA ALA A 359 25.13 -9.15 -14.57
C ALA A 359 24.22 -9.47 -13.37
N ALA A 360 24.48 -8.84 -12.21
CA ALA A 360 23.60 -8.89 -11.04
C ALA A 360 22.17 -8.46 -11.39
N ALA A 361 22.05 -7.29 -12.02
CA ALA A 361 20.76 -6.72 -12.40
C ALA A 361 20.00 -7.65 -13.35
N GLN A 362 20.67 -8.34 -14.28
CA GLN A 362 20.03 -9.29 -15.19
C GLN A 362 19.42 -10.50 -14.46
N VAL A 363 20.10 -11.04 -13.44
CA VAL A 363 19.54 -12.11 -12.61
C VAL A 363 18.35 -11.58 -11.80
N LEU A 364 18.52 -10.44 -11.14
CA LEU A 364 17.47 -9.81 -10.33
C LEU A 364 16.22 -9.45 -11.14
N VAL A 365 16.38 -9.06 -12.42
CA VAL A 365 15.26 -8.85 -13.34
C VAL A 365 14.43 -10.12 -13.51
N GLN A 366 15.08 -11.29 -13.66
CA GLN A 366 14.35 -12.56 -13.76
C GLN A 366 13.70 -12.93 -12.42
N VAL A 367 14.42 -12.82 -11.31
CA VAL A 367 13.91 -13.15 -9.97
C VAL A 367 12.70 -12.27 -9.60
N THR A 368 12.78 -10.97 -9.85
CA THR A 368 11.66 -10.04 -9.61
C THR A 368 10.49 -10.31 -10.56
N ALA A 369 10.73 -10.76 -11.80
CA ALA A 369 9.64 -11.17 -12.68
C ALA A 369 8.90 -12.42 -12.17
N ILE A 370 9.60 -13.40 -11.58
CA ILE A 370 8.97 -14.56 -10.92
C ILE A 370 8.14 -14.09 -9.72
N LEU A 371 8.72 -13.28 -8.83
CA LEU A 371 8.03 -12.73 -7.67
C LEU A 371 6.81 -11.90 -8.05
N ARG A 372 6.86 -11.17 -9.17
CA ARG A 372 5.69 -10.45 -9.69
C ARG A 372 4.56 -11.41 -10.02
N ASN A 373 4.83 -12.48 -10.76
CA ASN A 373 3.83 -13.49 -11.10
C ASN A 373 3.25 -14.12 -9.82
N LEU A 374 4.09 -14.45 -8.83
CA LEU A 374 3.63 -15.03 -7.55
C LEU A 374 2.81 -14.04 -6.69
N ALA A 375 3.13 -12.75 -6.73
CA ALA A 375 2.44 -11.71 -5.95
C ALA A 375 0.99 -11.45 -6.41
N GLU A 376 0.61 -11.93 -7.61
CA GLU A 376 -0.77 -11.86 -8.11
C GLU A 376 -1.70 -12.86 -7.40
N HIS A 377 -1.15 -13.91 -6.77
CA HIS A 377 -1.92 -14.96 -6.14
C HIS A 377 -2.03 -14.79 -4.63
N LYS A 378 -3.28 -14.70 -4.14
CA LYS A 378 -3.58 -14.51 -2.71
C LYS A 378 -2.94 -15.57 -1.80
N GLN A 379 -2.80 -16.81 -2.27
CA GLN A 379 -2.19 -17.91 -1.50
C GLN A 379 -0.71 -17.66 -1.18
N CYS A 380 0.01 -16.92 -2.03
CA CYS A 380 1.43 -16.64 -1.88
C CYS A 380 1.69 -15.49 -0.89
N LEU A 381 0.74 -14.58 -0.70
CA LEU A 381 0.92 -13.32 0.02
C LEU A 381 1.52 -13.51 1.43
N LYS A 382 1.04 -14.50 2.19
CA LYS A 382 1.59 -14.79 3.53
C LYS A 382 3.10 -15.05 3.48
N GLN A 383 3.57 -15.78 2.47
CA GLN A 383 5.00 -16.10 2.34
C GLN A 383 5.84 -14.85 2.03
N PHE A 384 5.32 -13.90 1.24
CA PHE A 384 6.00 -12.61 1.02
C PHE A 384 6.29 -11.87 2.33
N TRP A 385 5.32 -11.88 3.26
CA TRP A 385 5.47 -11.21 4.54
C TRP A 385 6.52 -11.89 5.42
N HIS A 386 6.45 -13.22 5.56
CA HIS A 386 7.35 -14.00 6.42
C HIS A 386 8.78 -13.99 5.89
N ALA A 387 8.95 -14.05 4.57
CA ALA A 387 10.27 -14.02 3.94
C ALA A 387 10.88 -12.62 3.82
N HIS A 388 10.23 -11.57 4.36
CA HIS A 388 10.68 -10.18 4.28
C HIS A 388 10.98 -9.67 2.87
N VAL A 389 10.26 -10.18 1.86
CA VAL A 389 10.48 -9.83 0.44
C VAL A 389 10.35 -8.32 0.22
N ILE A 390 9.41 -7.67 0.89
CA ILE A 390 9.18 -6.22 0.76
C ILE A 390 10.41 -5.41 1.13
N GLN A 391 11.07 -5.75 2.23
CA GLN A 391 12.25 -4.98 2.65
C GLN A 391 13.39 -5.20 1.66
N ALA A 392 13.64 -6.45 1.24
CA ALA A 392 14.63 -6.75 0.21
C ALA A 392 14.36 -5.99 -1.11
N LEU A 393 13.10 -5.91 -1.54
CA LEU A 393 12.71 -5.12 -2.71
C LEU A 393 12.97 -3.61 -2.51
N CYS A 394 12.69 -3.07 -1.33
CA CYS A 394 12.97 -1.67 -1.02
C CYS A 394 14.47 -1.36 -1.00
N ASP A 395 15.29 -2.28 -0.53
CA ASP A 395 16.76 -2.13 -0.45
C ASP A 395 17.42 -2.12 -1.85
N LEU A 396 16.80 -2.79 -2.84
CA LEU A 396 17.27 -2.76 -4.23
C LEU A 396 17.07 -1.41 -4.93
N LEU A 397 16.04 -0.65 -4.56
CA LEU A 397 15.67 0.61 -5.21
C LEU A 397 16.82 1.65 -5.24
N PRO A 398 17.51 1.97 -4.12
CA PRO A 398 18.65 2.87 -4.16
C PRO A 398 19.87 2.29 -4.88
N ALA A 399 20.13 0.97 -4.76
CA ALA A 399 21.30 0.32 -5.33
C ALA A 399 21.23 0.20 -6.87
N TYR A 400 20.02 0.04 -7.41
CA TYR A 400 19.79 -0.21 -8.84
C TYR A 400 18.93 0.87 -9.51
N ALA A 401 18.93 2.10 -8.99
CA ALA A 401 18.08 3.19 -9.47
C ALA A 401 18.26 3.52 -10.98
N SER A 402 19.43 3.20 -11.56
CA SER A 402 19.73 3.35 -13.00
C SER A 402 19.20 2.22 -13.88
N HIS A 403 18.79 1.09 -13.29
CA HIS A 403 18.31 -0.09 -14.03
C HIS A 403 16.78 -0.06 -14.16
N GLY A 404 16.29 0.61 -15.21
CA GLY A 404 14.86 0.87 -15.42
C GLY A 404 13.97 -0.37 -15.35
N GLU A 405 14.33 -1.47 -16.02
CA GLU A 405 13.53 -2.71 -16.02
C GLU A 405 13.40 -3.32 -14.61
N LEU A 406 14.51 -3.33 -13.84
CA LEU A 406 14.52 -3.85 -12.47
C LEU A 406 13.67 -2.97 -11.55
N VAL A 407 13.88 -1.66 -11.57
CA VAL A 407 13.11 -0.69 -10.78
C VAL A 407 11.61 -0.79 -11.09
N LEU A 408 11.26 -0.97 -12.37
CA LEU A 408 9.88 -1.13 -12.81
C LEU A 408 9.28 -2.45 -12.32
N ASN A 409 10.02 -3.57 -12.38
CA ASN A 409 9.56 -4.84 -11.82
C ASN A 409 9.35 -4.76 -10.30
N VAL A 410 10.31 -4.20 -9.56
CA VAL A 410 10.17 -3.94 -8.12
C VAL A 410 8.92 -3.11 -7.83
N SER A 411 8.71 -2.03 -8.59
CA SER A 411 7.54 -1.15 -8.42
C SER A 411 6.21 -1.87 -8.76
N ARG A 412 6.19 -2.77 -9.74
CA ARG A 412 5.00 -3.60 -10.05
C ARG A 412 4.65 -4.54 -8.89
N ILE A 413 5.65 -5.18 -8.28
CA ILE A 413 5.43 -6.05 -7.11
C ILE A 413 4.90 -5.22 -5.94
N LEU A 414 5.59 -4.12 -5.60
CA LEU A 414 5.18 -3.25 -4.49
C LEU A 414 3.78 -2.65 -4.71
N SER A 415 3.39 -2.35 -5.95
CA SER A 415 2.03 -1.90 -6.26
C SER A 415 0.98 -2.93 -5.86
N LYS A 416 1.23 -4.23 -6.06
CA LYS A 416 0.34 -5.31 -5.61
C LYS A 416 0.38 -5.50 -4.10
N LEU A 417 1.57 -5.56 -3.51
CA LEU A 417 1.71 -5.85 -2.08
C LEU A 417 1.19 -4.71 -1.18
N THR A 418 1.28 -3.45 -1.62
CA THR A 418 0.79 -2.28 -0.87
C THR A 418 -0.72 -2.07 -0.92
N LEU A 419 -1.46 -2.89 -1.68
CA LEU A 419 -2.92 -3.01 -1.54
C LEU A 419 -3.31 -3.57 -0.16
N HIS A 420 -2.42 -4.32 0.47
CA HIS A 420 -2.65 -4.99 1.74
C HIS A 420 -2.02 -4.21 2.91
N GLU A 421 -2.72 -4.17 4.04
CA GLU A 421 -2.22 -3.52 5.27
C GLU A 421 -0.89 -4.09 5.75
N ALA A 422 -0.72 -5.42 5.72
CA ALA A 422 0.55 -6.07 6.06
C ALA A 422 1.71 -5.56 5.18
N GLY A 423 1.47 -5.40 3.87
CA GLY A 423 2.47 -4.89 2.95
C GLY A 423 2.83 -3.43 3.22
N ARG A 424 1.82 -2.57 3.41
CA ARG A 424 2.03 -1.16 3.80
C ARG A 424 2.82 -1.04 5.10
N THR A 425 2.49 -1.88 6.09
CA THR A 425 3.17 -1.92 7.39
C THR A 425 4.64 -2.27 7.24
N GLN A 426 4.99 -3.28 6.42
CA GLN A 426 6.39 -3.64 6.19
C GLN A 426 7.16 -2.54 5.47
N VAL A 427 6.59 -1.90 4.44
CA VAL A 427 7.25 -0.74 3.79
C VAL A 427 7.54 0.37 4.80
N ASN A 428 6.60 0.63 5.72
CA ASN A 428 6.73 1.69 6.73
C ASN A 428 7.72 1.37 7.87
N LYS A 429 8.15 0.10 8.03
CA LYS A 429 9.18 -0.26 9.03
C LYS A 429 10.55 0.29 8.62
N GLY A 430 10.88 0.30 7.33
CA GLY A 430 12.13 0.86 6.83
C GLY A 430 12.11 2.39 6.83
N LYS A 431 12.97 3.01 7.64
CA LYS A 431 13.02 4.48 7.83
C LYS A 431 13.28 5.26 6.53
N HIS A 432 13.92 4.64 5.54
CA HIS A 432 14.33 5.28 4.29
C HIS A 432 13.46 4.91 3.08
N ASN A 433 12.59 3.90 3.21
CA ASN A 433 11.83 3.34 2.08
C ASN A 433 10.98 4.43 1.39
N LEU A 434 10.25 5.23 2.16
CA LEU A 434 9.42 6.33 1.62
C LEU A 434 10.28 7.40 0.91
N ARG A 435 11.45 7.74 1.46
CA ARG A 435 12.39 8.69 0.85
C ARG A 435 12.91 8.17 -0.49
N HIS A 436 13.25 6.89 -0.58
CA HIS A 436 13.71 6.27 -1.83
C HIS A 436 12.63 6.28 -2.91
N LEU A 437 11.38 5.93 -2.55
CA LEU A 437 10.24 5.99 -3.47
C LEU A 437 9.98 7.41 -3.98
N LEU A 438 10.02 8.41 -3.10
CA LEU A 438 9.84 9.83 -3.49
C LEU A 438 10.99 10.34 -4.35
N LYS A 439 12.25 9.98 -4.04
CA LYS A 439 13.41 10.35 -4.87
C LYS A 439 13.34 9.72 -6.26
N LEU A 440 12.87 8.48 -6.35
CA LEU A 440 12.60 7.83 -7.63
C LEU A 440 11.50 8.55 -8.40
N LEU A 441 10.46 9.05 -7.73
CA LEU A 441 9.38 9.77 -8.39
C LEU A 441 9.80 11.17 -8.88
N ASP A 442 10.60 11.91 -8.10
CA ASP A 442 11.03 13.29 -8.40
C ASP A 442 11.90 13.42 -9.66
N GLY A 443 12.91 12.55 -9.76
CA GLY A 443 13.72 12.33 -10.94
C GLY A 443 14.23 13.56 -11.71
N ASP A 444 15.35 14.13 -11.27
CA ASP A 444 16.14 15.16 -11.96
C ASP A 444 16.85 14.66 -13.25
N THR A 445 16.23 13.76 -14.00
CA THR A 445 16.76 13.25 -15.27
C THR A 445 15.73 13.41 -16.37
N ARG A 446 16.06 14.35 -17.27
CA ARG A 446 15.39 14.69 -18.54
C ARG A 446 15.13 13.49 -19.49
N SER A 447 15.47 12.25 -19.10
CA SER A 447 15.22 11.01 -19.83
C SER A 447 13.90 10.31 -19.46
N ARG A 448 13.19 10.73 -18.41
CA ARG A 448 11.97 10.06 -17.93
C ARG A 448 10.64 10.61 -18.44
N GLN A 449 10.67 11.57 -19.36
CA GLN A 449 9.47 11.95 -20.12
C GLN A 449 8.79 10.77 -20.85
N GLN A 450 9.39 9.57 -20.83
CA GLN A 450 8.93 8.34 -21.50
C GLN A 450 8.61 7.13 -20.58
N ASP A 451 8.69 7.19 -19.24
CA ASP A 451 8.29 6.03 -18.40
C ASP A 451 7.10 6.33 -17.49
N ALA A 452 5.98 6.69 -18.12
CA ALA A 452 4.71 6.86 -17.44
C ALA A 452 4.31 5.60 -16.64
N ALA A 453 4.71 4.41 -17.10
CA ALA A 453 4.46 3.17 -16.37
C ALA A 453 5.13 3.17 -15.00
N LEU A 454 6.37 3.65 -14.87
CA LEU A 454 7.01 3.78 -13.56
C LEU A 454 6.32 4.84 -12.69
N VAL A 455 5.98 6.01 -13.25
CA VAL A 455 5.31 7.09 -12.52
C VAL A 455 3.97 6.62 -11.94
N ILE A 456 3.14 5.96 -12.76
CA ILE A 456 1.86 5.36 -12.34
C ILE A 456 2.08 4.45 -11.14
N ARG A 457 3.06 3.53 -11.20
CA ARG A 457 3.31 2.54 -10.14
C ARG A 457 3.83 3.21 -8.86
N LEU A 458 4.76 4.16 -8.96
CA LEU A 458 5.28 4.88 -7.79
C LEU A 458 4.20 5.76 -7.14
N ALA A 459 3.44 6.53 -7.92
CA ALA A 459 2.32 7.32 -7.41
C ALA A 459 1.23 6.43 -6.80
N PHE A 460 0.97 5.25 -7.38
CA PHE A 460 0.05 4.28 -6.83
C PHE A 460 0.51 3.75 -5.47
N ILE A 461 1.77 3.31 -5.36
CA ILE A 461 2.39 2.87 -4.11
C ILE A 461 2.28 3.96 -3.04
N LEU A 462 2.72 5.17 -3.36
CA LEU A 462 2.71 6.31 -2.44
C LEU A 462 1.29 6.70 -2.03
N GLY A 463 0.34 6.66 -2.96
CA GLY A 463 -1.09 6.85 -2.67
C GLY A 463 -1.60 5.82 -1.65
N ASN A 464 -1.24 4.55 -1.80
CA ASN A 464 -1.62 3.50 -0.85
C ASN A 464 -0.95 3.68 0.52
N LEU A 465 0.31 4.12 0.54
CA LEU A 465 1.07 4.37 1.77
C LEU A 465 0.59 5.61 2.53
N THR A 466 -0.08 6.56 1.86
CA THR A 466 -0.61 7.79 2.48
C THR A 466 -2.09 7.69 2.84
N ALA A 467 -2.83 6.72 2.29
CA ALA A 467 -4.29 6.59 2.45
C ALA A 467 -4.79 6.55 3.90
N THR A 468 -4.03 5.94 4.83
CA THR A 468 -4.41 5.80 6.25
C THR A 468 -3.25 6.08 7.21
N ASN A 469 -2.17 6.72 6.74
CA ASN A 469 -0.96 6.91 7.54
C ASN A 469 -0.58 8.41 7.60
N ASP A 470 -0.90 9.04 8.72
CA ASP A 470 -0.68 10.46 8.95
C ASP A 470 0.81 10.86 8.90
N ARG A 471 1.70 10.00 9.44
CA ARG A 471 3.17 10.18 9.35
C ARG A 471 3.62 10.25 7.89
N ASN A 472 3.11 9.38 7.03
CA ASN A 472 3.47 9.37 5.61
C ASN A 472 2.89 10.59 4.87
N ARG A 473 1.67 11.04 5.20
CA ARG A 473 1.11 12.28 4.65
C ARG A 473 2.02 13.47 4.97
N LYS A 474 2.44 13.61 6.24
CA LYS A 474 3.40 14.64 6.68
C LYS A 474 4.74 14.54 5.96
N ALA A 475 5.23 13.31 5.75
CA ALA A 475 6.52 13.05 5.14
C ALA A 475 6.64 13.55 3.69
N ILE A 476 5.53 13.63 2.94
CA ILE A 476 5.49 14.23 1.59
C ILE A 476 6.09 15.66 1.61
N VAL A 477 5.80 16.43 2.65
CA VAL A 477 6.31 17.79 2.81
C VAL A 477 7.72 17.79 3.39
N THR A 478 7.95 17.05 4.48
CA THR A 478 9.25 17.10 5.17
C THR A 478 10.39 16.52 4.32
N LEU A 479 10.06 15.70 3.31
CA LEU A 479 11.03 15.16 2.36
C LEU A 479 11.11 15.98 1.05
N GLY A 480 10.44 17.13 0.97
CA GLY A 480 10.54 18.05 -0.18
C GLY A 480 9.86 17.56 -1.46
N ALA A 481 8.91 16.64 -1.38
CA ALA A 481 8.30 16.03 -2.57
C ALA A 481 7.20 16.85 -3.23
N VAL A 482 6.71 17.92 -2.58
CA VAL A 482 5.59 18.72 -3.10
C VAL A 482 5.91 19.45 -4.42
N PRO A 483 7.02 20.22 -4.55
CA PRO A 483 7.33 20.87 -5.82
C PRO A 483 7.48 19.90 -7.01
N PRO A 484 8.16 18.75 -6.88
CA PRO A 484 8.17 17.71 -7.92
C PRO A 484 6.79 17.18 -8.31
N LEU A 485 5.93 16.92 -7.32
CA LEU A 485 4.57 16.43 -7.57
C LEU A 485 3.73 17.43 -8.36
N VAL A 486 3.79 18.72 -7.99
CA VAL A 486 3.06 19.78 -8.69
C VAL A 486 3.63 20.05 -10.09
N ARG A 487 4.95 19.94 -10.27
CA ARG A 487 5.59 19.99 -11.60
C ARG A 487 5.08 18.87 -12.51
N MET A 488 5.05 17.63 -12.05
CA MET A 488 4.51 16.51 -12.84
C MET A 488 3.02 16.67 -13.11
N LEU A 489 2.24 17.16 -12.14
CA LEU A 489 0.81 17.45 -12.34
C LEU A 489 0.60 18.41 -13.53
N LYS A 490 1.40 19.48 -13.61
CA LYS A 490 1.39 20.42 -14.73
C LYS A 490 1.81 19.78 -16.06
N GLU A 491 2.90 19.02 -16.06
CA GLU A 491 3.40 18.35 -17.28
C GLU A 491 2.40 17.35 -17.85
N TYR A 492 1.76 16.54 -17.00
CA TYR A 492 0.78 15.55 -17.45
C TYR A 492 -0.58 16.17 -17.78
N HIS A 493 -0.96 17.29 -17.16
CA HIS A 493 -2.11 18.08 -17.60
C HIS A 493 -1.95 18.57 -19.04
N ILE A 494 -0.78 19.11 -19.40
CA ILE A 494 -0.52 19.57 -20.76
C ILE A 494 -0.69 18.43 -21.77
N ARG A 495 -0.16 17.23 -21.47
CA ARG A 495 -0.31 16.05 -22.33
C ARG A 495 -1.77 15.61 -22.45
N TYR A 496 -2.47 15.59 -21.32
CA TYR A 496 -3.87 15.20 -21.25
C TYR A 496 -4.78 16.11 -22.09
N VAL A 497 -4.51 17.42 -22.14
CA VAL A 497 -5.35 18.40 -22.87
C VAL A 497 -4.93 18.59 -24.33
N HIS A 498 -3.64 18.52 -24.65
CA HIS A 498 -3.10 18.95 -25.95
C HIS A 498 -2.70 17.83 -26.91
N GLU A 499 -2.76 16.56 -26.52
CA GLU A 499 -2.43 15.47 -27.45
C GLU A 499 -3.59 15.21 -28.42
N SER A 500 -3.28 15.15 -29.72
CA SER A 500 -4.28 14.98 -30.79
C SER A 500 -5.13 13.74 -30.58
N PRO A 501 -6.42 13.76 -30.98
CA PRO A 501 -7.31 12.60 -30.93
C PRO A 501 -6.83 11.39 -31.76
N ASP A 502 -5.85 11.58 -32.67
CA ASP A 502 -5.21 10.46 -33.38
C ASP A 502 -4.17 9.71 -32.53
N ASN A 503 -3.85 10.19 -31.31
CA ASN A 503 -2.89 9.58 -30.39
C ASN A 503 -3.52 9.24 -29.02
N ASP A 504 -4.70 8.61 -29.04
CA ASP A 504 -5.50 8.21 -27.88
C ASP A 504 -4.71 7.51 -26.76
N THR A 505 -3.65 6.76 -27.12
CA THR A 505 -2.84 6.02 -26.14
C THR A 505 -2.07 6.95 -25.20
N SER A 506 -1.65 8.11 -25.68
CA SER A 506 -0.84 9.04 -24.90
C SER A 506 -1.70 9.87 -23.94
N ALA A 507 -2.87 10.32 -24.39
CA ALA A 507 -3.86 10.99 -23.55
C ALA A 507 -4.40 10.07 -22.44
N ALA A 508 -4.71 8.81 -22.76
CA ALA A 508 -5.13 7.80 -21.77
C ALA A 508 -4.02 7.50 -20.75
N THR A 509 -2.76 7.46 -21.20
CA THR A 509 -1.61 7.31 -20.30
C THR A 509 -1.45 8.52 -19.38
N ALA A 510 -1.63 9.72 -19.91
CA ALA A 510 -1.58 10.95 -19.12
C ALA A 510 -2.71 11.00 -18.09
N GLU A 511 -3.92 10.58 -18.46
CA GLU A 511 -5.04 10.43 -17.54
C GLU A 511 -4.70 9.49 -16.38
N ASP A 512 -4.21 8.26 -16.62
CA ASP A 512 -3.90 7.32 -15.53
C ASP A 512 -2.81 7.88 -14.60
N VAL A 513 -1.82 8.58 -15.15
CA VAL A 513 -0.82 9.29 -14.34
C VAL A 513 -1.49 10.36 -13.46
N LEU A 514 -2.33 11.21 -14.05
CA LEU A 514 -3.04 12.26 -13.31
C LEU A 514 -3.91 11.67 -12.21
N VAL A 515 -4.65 10.60 -12.48
CA VAL A 515 -5.46 9.89 -11.48
C VAL A 515 -4.59 9.51 -10.29
N LYS A 516 -3.42 8.87 -10.51
CA LYS A 516 -2.58 8.40 -9.40
C LYS A 516 -1.87 9.54 -8.67
N LEU A 517 -1.43 10.58 -9.38
CA LEU A 517 -0.82 11.77 -8.79
C LEU A 517 -1.81 12.58 -7.96
N VAL A 518 -2.99 12.86 -8.50
CA VAL A 518 -4.04 13.61 -7.79
C VAL A 518 -4.52 12.82 -6.57
N ARG A 519 -4.64 11.49 -6.65
CA ARG A 519 -4.96 10.65 -5.48
C ARG A 519 -3.92 10.78 -4.37
N LEU A 520 -2.63 10.79 -4.72
CA LEU A 520 -1.54 11.00 -3.75
C LEU A 520 -1.62 12.41 -3.12
N LEU A 521 -1.88 13.44 -3.92
CA LEU A 521 -2.05 14.81 -3.43
C LEU A 521 -3.28 14.96 -2.54
N ALA A 522 -4.42 14.36 -2.92
CA ALA A 522 -5.65 14.33 -2.14
C ALA A 522 -5.41 13.68 -0.76
N ASN A 523 -4.67 12.57 -0.72
CA ASN A 523 -4.26 11.94 0.52
C ASN A 523 -3.33 12.85 1.34
N ALA A 524 -2.30 13.44 0.72
CA ALA A 524 -1.40 14.35 1.43
C ALA A 524 -2.17 15.54 2.04
N ALA A 525 -3.13 16.10 1.31
CA ALA A 525 -3.94 17.24 1.71
C ALA A 525 -4.79 17.01 2.97
N ILE A 526 -5.06 15.76 3.36
CA ILE A 526 -5.81 15.47 4.61
C ILE A 526 -5.03 15.91 5.86
N HIS A 527 -3.69 15.90 5.83
CA HIS A 527 -2.89 16.26 7.01
C HIS A 527 -2.92 17.78 7.28
N THR A 528 -3.14 18.16 8.53
CA THR A 528 -3.38 19.55 8.97
C THR A 528 -2.27 20.54 8.67
N SER A 529 -1.00 20.10 8.62
CA SER A 529 0.12 20.94 8.18
C SER A 529 0.40 20.89 6.67
N VAL A 530 -0.12 19.89 5.96
CA VAL A 530 0.20 19.66 4.54
C VAL A 530 -0.84 20.32 3.65
N GLY A 531 -2.13 20.14 3.96
CA GLY A 531 -3.25 20.74 3.22
C GLY A 531 -3.14 22.26 3.03
N PRO A 532 -2.94 23.05 4.10
CA PRO A 532 -2.78 24.51 3.96
C PRO A 532 -1.60 24.89 3.07
N MET A 533 -0.45 24.22 3.23
CA MET A 533 0.74 24.50 2.45
C MET A 533 0.50 24.15 0.98
N LEU A 534 0.01 22.95 0.68
CA LEU A 534 -0.26 22.49 -0.68
C LEU A 534 -1.23 23.43 -1.41
N GLY A 535 -2.25 23.93 -0.72
CA GLY A 535 -3.20 24.90 -1.28
C GLY A 535 -2.60 26.26 -1.64
N THR A 536 -1.36 26.55 -1.24
CA THR A 536 -0.63 27.79 -1.58
C THR A 536 0.56 27.56 -2.53
N VAL A 537 0.81 26.32 -2.95
CA VAL A 537 1.94 25.98 -3.82
C VAL A 537 1.65 26.46 -5.25
N PRO A 538 2.54 27.26 -5.86
CA PRO A 538 2.38 27.67 -7.25
C PRO A 538 2.25 26.47 -8.18
N GLY A 539 1.17 26.43 -8.94
CA GLY A 539 0.85 25.38 -9.87
C GLY A 539 -0.22 24.41 -9.44
N ILE A 540 -0.65 24.43 -8.19
CA ILE A 540 -1.76 23.61 -7.72
C ILE A 540 -3.09 24.02 -8.37
N GLU A 541 -3.19 25.27 -8.85
CA GLU A 541 -4.36 25.81 -9.57
C GLU A 541 -4.74 25.01 -10.83
N VAL A 542 -3.79 24.28 -11.41
CA VAL A 542 -4.02 23.42 -12.58
C VAL A 542 -5.07 22.32 -12.31
N LEU A 543 -5.34 21.97 -11.04
CA LEU A 543 -6.41 21.04 -10.69
C LEU A 543 -7.78 21.49 -11.21
N LEU A 544 -8.03 22.80 -11.29
CA LEU A 544 -9.27 23.34 -11.83
C LEU A 544 -9.38 23.10 -13.35
N ASP A 545 -8.27 23.25 -14.07
CA ASP A 545 -8.22 22.99 -15.51
C ASP A 545 -8.34 21.49 -15.82
N VAL A 546 -7.73 20.63 -14.99
CA VAL A 546 -7.92 19.18 -15.07
C VAL A 546 -9.37 18.80 -14.80
N LEU A 547 -10.04 19.44 -13.81
CA LEU A 547 -11.46 19.18 -13.52
C LEU A 547 -12.34 19.50 -14.73
N ASP A 548 -12.15 20.67 -15.34
CA ASP A 548 -12.94 21.09 -16.50
C ASP A 548 -12.79 20.11 -17.66
N HIS A 549 -11.56 19.69 -17.97
CA HIS A 549 -11.33 18.75 -19.05
C HIS A 549 -11.88 17.35 -18.72
N ALA A 550 -11.67 16.84 -17.51
CA ALA A 550 -12.17 15.53 -17.10
C ALA A 550 -13.70 15.44 -17.16
N LYS A 551 -14.41 16.53 -16.81
CA LYS A 551 -15.86 16.63 -16.95
C LYS A 551 -16.31 16.57 -18.40
N VAL A 552 -15.67 17.34 -19.28
CA VAL A 552 -16.00 17.37 -20.72
C VAL A 552 -15.75 16.00 -21.35
N ALA A 553 -14.62 15.36 -21.00
CA ALA A 553 -14.24 14.05 -21.48
C ALA A 553 -15.02 12.89 -20.81
N ARG A 554 -15.77 13.17 -19.73
CA ARG A 554 -16.46 12.17 -18.88
C ARG A 554 -15.53 11.13 -18.27
N HIS A 555 -14.34 11.54 -17.87
CA HIS A 555 -13.36 10.68 -17.19
C HIS A 555 -13.65 10.66 -15.69
N GLU A 556 -14.63 9.83 -15.29
CA GLU A 556 -15.21 9.80 -13.94
C GLU A 556 -14.17 9.59 -12.83
N GLU A 557 -13.22 8.65 -12.99
CA GLU A 557 -12.20 8.37 -11.97
C GLU A 557 -11.30 9.60 -11.74
N LEU A 558 -10.87 10.27 -12.79
CA LEU A 558 -10.04 11.48 -12.68
C LEU A 558 -10.84 12.63 -12.04
N MET A 559 -12.08 12.85 -12.50
CA MET A 559 -12.97 13.87 -11.93
C MET A 559 -13.13 13.68 -10.42
N LEU A 560 -13.46 12.46 -9.96
CA LEU A 560 -13.63 12.15 -8.54
C LEU A 560 -12.37 12.42 -7.72
N ASN A 561 -11.20 12.02 -8.22
CA ASN A 561 -9.93 12.27 -7.53
C ASN A 561 -9.63 13.76 -7.42
N VAL A 562 -9.91 14.54 -8.48
CA VAL A 562 -9.71 16.00 -8.49
C VAL A 562 -10.65 16.70 -7.53
N VAL A 563 -11.95 16.36 -7.54
CA VAL A 563 -12.92 16.90 -6.58
C VAL A 563 -12.50 16.56 -5.16
N SER A 564 -12.14 15.30 -4.88
CA SER A 564 -11.67 14.89 -3.54
C SER A 564 -10.46 15.71 -3.07
N CYS A 565 -9.49 15.95 -3.96
CA CYS A 565 -8.33 16.79 -3.68
C CYS A 565 -8.74 18.25 -3.37
N LEU A 566 -9.57 18.85 -4.21
CA LEU A 566 -10.05 20.23 -4.04
C LEU A 566 -10.89 20.37 -2.77
N THR A 567 -11.68 19.38 -2.41
CA THR A 567 -12.46 19.36 -1.16
C THR A 567 -11.55 19.27 0.06
N ASN A 568 -10.47 18.49 0.01
CA ASN A 568 -9.51 18.42 1.11
C ASN A 568 -8.73 19.73 1.25
N LEU A 569 -8.37 20.39 0.15
CA LEU A 569 -7.78 21.73 0.17
C LEU A 569 -8.78 22.79 0.67
N SER A 570 -10.05 22.67 0.28
CA SER A 570 -11.09 23.62 0.66
C SER A 570 -11.41 23.57 2.14
N PHE A 571 -11.06 22.52 2.88
CA PHE A 571 -11.19 22.50 4.33
C PHE A 571 -10.36 23.61 5.01
N TYR A 572 -9.17 23.92 4.46
CA TYR A 572 -8.19 24.84 5.06
C TYR A 572 -8.29 26.29 4.57
N SER A 573 -9.13 26.57 3.57
CA SER A 573 -9.23 27.91 2.99
C SER A 573 -9.88 28.92 3.94
N THR A 574 -9.25 30.07 4.16
CA THR A 574 -9.86 31.14 4.95
C THR A 574 -9.59 32.48 4.30
N ASP A 575 -10.37 33.50 4.68
CA ASP A 575 -10.09 34.88 4.27
C ASP A 575 -8.70 35.37 4.73
N ALA A 576 -8.13 34.75 5.77
CA ALA A 576 -6.78 35.01 6.24
C ALA A 576 -5.67 34.41 5.34
N THR A 577 -6.04 33.57 4.36
CA THR A 577 -5.12 32.93 3.41
C THR A 577 -5.44 33.35 1.97
N PRO A 578 -5.17 34.61 1.59
CA PRO A 578 -5.59 35.15 0.30
C PRO A 578 -4.88 34.52 -0.91
N THR A 579 -3.73 33.87 -0.69
CA THR A 579 -2.96 33.17 -1.73
C THR A 579 -3.36 31.70 -1.90
N ASN A 580 -4.26 31.19 -1.06
CA ASN A 580 -4.73 29.81 -1.20
C ASN A 580 -5.62 29.67 -2.45
N VAL A 581 -5.36 28.63 -3.26
CA VAL A 581 -6.03 28.36 -4.54
C VAL A 581 -7.55 28.36 -4.43
N ILE A 582 -8.10 27.81 -3.35
CA ILE A 582 -9.54 27.75 -3.13
C ILE A 582 -10.07 29.15 -2.80
N THR A 583 -9.37 29.89 -1.93
CA THR A 583 -9.74 31.27 -1.60
C THR A 583 -9.80 32.14 -2.86
N VAL A 584 -8.81 32.02 -3.75
CA VAL A 584 -8.74 32.81 -5.00
C VAL A 584 -9.81 32.40 -6.01
N HIS A 585 -10.03 31.09 -6.19
CA HIS A 585 -10.85 30.55 -7.29
C HIS A 585 -12.21 29.98 -6.87
N ARG A 586 -12.68 30.26 -5.64
CA ARG A 586 -13.94 29.69 -5.09
C ARG A 586 -15.17 29.89 -5.98
N HIS A 587 -15.28 31.00 -6.71
CA HIS A 587 -16.41 31.21 -7.63
C HIS A 587 -16.37 30.27 -8.83
N ARG A 588 -15.20 30.13 -9.47
CA ARG A 588 -14.97 29.15 -10.54
C ARG A 588 -15.29 27.74 -10.03
N LEU A 589 -14.69 27.37 -8.91
CA LEU A 589 -14.91 26.05 -8.30
C LEU A 589 -16.40 25.81 -7.98
N SER A 590 -17.11 26.79 -7.43
CA SER A 590 -18.54 26.65 -7.11
C SER A 590 -19.36 26.37 -8.37
N ARG A 591 -19.11 27.08 -9.47
CA ARG A 591 -19.76 26.81 -10.76
C ARG A 591 -19.43 25.41 -11.28
N ASP A 592 -18.17 25.00 -11.18
CA ASP A 592 -17.73 23.72 -11.72
C ASP A 592 -18.28 22.54 -10.89
N LEU A 593 -18.46 22.71 -9.58
CA LEU A 593 -19.11 21.75 -8.67
C LEU A 593 -20.64 21.71 -8.86
N ALA A 594 -21.27 22.83 -9.23
CA ALA A 594 -22.72 22.90 -9.43
C ALA A 594 -23.21 21.85 -10.43
N SER A 595 -22.49 21.64 -11.53
CA SER A 595 -22.83 20.61 -12.52
C SER A 595 -22.65 19.19 -12.02
N ILE A 596 -21.84 18.96 -10.97
CA ILE A 596 -21.56 17.64 -10.39
C ILE A 596 -22.65 17.26 -9.37
N LEU A 597 -23.37 18.22 -8.81
CA LEU A 597 -24.49 17.95 -7.87
C LEU A 597 -25.64 17.17 -8.50
N VAL A 598 -25.72 17.13 -9.83
CA VAL A 598 -26.74 16.41 -10.61
C VAL A 598 -26.13 15.23 -11.40
N ASP A 599 -24.91 14.84 -11.07
CA ASP A 599 -24.25 13.69 -11.68
C ASP A 599 -24.94 12.38 -11.24
N PRO A 600 -25.08 11.38 -12.14
CA PRO A 600 -25.66 10.07 -11.77
C PRO A 600 -24.81 9.29 -10.75
N ASN A 601 -23.54 9.65 -10.55
CA ASN A 601 -22.68 9.03 -9.57
C ASN A 601 -22.83 9.69 -8.20
N ASP A 602 -23.54 9.00 -7.29
CA ASP A 602 -23.72 9.43 -5.91
C ASP A 602 -22.42 9.83 -5.20
N GLU A 603 -21.30 9.15 -5.46
CA GLU A 603 -20.01 9.49 -4.84
C GLU A 603 -19.52 10.87 -5.30
N ALA A 604 -19.77 11.23 -6.56
CA ALA A 604 -19.44 12.55 -7.10
C ALA A 604 -20.31 13.62 -6.45
N VAL A 605 -21.61 13.35 -6.29
CA VAL A 605 -22.55 14.25 -5.60
C VAL A 605 -22.14 14.46 -4.14
N VAL A 606 -21.78 13.40 -3.41
CA VAL A 606 -21.30 13.48 -2.03
C VAL A 606 -20.04 14.35 -1.91
N GLU A 607 -19.05 14.12 -2.77
CA GLU A 607 -17.80 14.89 -2.73
C GLU A 607 -18.01 16.36 -3.13
N ALA A 608 -18.89 16.64 -4.08
CA ALA A 608 -19.26 17.99 -4.46
C ALA A 608 -20.04 18.71 -3.35
N ALA A 609 -21.03 18.07 -2.74
CA ALA A 609 -21.77 18.61 -1.60
C ALA A 609 -20.84 18.86 -0.39
N ARG A 610 -19.87 17.98 -0.15
CA ARG A 610 -18.83 18.18 0.88
C ARG A 610 -17.96 19.40 0.58
N ALA A 611 -17.58 19.61 -0.68
CA ALA A 611 -16.87 20.81 -1.12
C ALA A 611 -17.70 22.07 -0.86
N PHE A 612 -18.98 22.06 -1.21
CA PHE A 612 -19.90 23.15 -0.89
C PHE A 612 -20.09 23.35 0.62
N GLY A 613 -20.04 22.30 1.43
CA GLY A 613 -20.04 22.42 2.89
C GLY A 613 -18.86 23.25 3.39
N ASN A 614 -17.69 23.12 2.76
CA ASN A 614 -16.53 23.95 3.07
C ASN A 614 -16.60 25.36 2.44
N LEU A 615 -17.16 25.50 1.23
CA LEU A 615 -17.23 26.77 0.51
C LEU A 615 -18.36 27.69 1.02
N SER A 616 -19.46 27.13 1.52
CA SER A 616 -20.62 27.86 2.05
C SER A 616 -20.35 28.62 3.35
N ARG A 617 -19.12 28.58 3.88
CA ARG A 617 -18.67 29.49 4.93
C ARG A 617 -18.31 30.89 4.43
N PHE A 618 -18.07 31.03 3.12
CA PHE A 618 -17.72 32.30 2.51
C PHE A 618 -19.00 33.09 2.14
N PRO A 619 -19.17 34.35 2.62
CA PRO A 619 -20.39 35.13 2.38
C PRO A 619 -20.71 35.40 0.90
N ASP A 620 -19.70 35.42 0.05
CA ASP A 620 -19.84 35.64 -1.39
C ASP A 620 -20.26 34.36 -2.14
N VAL A 621 -19.83 33.17 -1.69
CA VAL A 621 -20.36 31.89 -2.17
C VAL A 621 -21.82 31.74 -1.78
N LEU A 622 -22.19 32.08 -0.53
CA LEU A 622 -23.59 32.11 -0.10
C LEU A 622 -24.43 33.10 -0.93
N GLY A 623 -23.87 34.27 -1.25
CA GLY A 623 -24.50 35.24 -2.16
C GLY A 623 -24.74 34.64 -3.55
N ALA A 624 -23.77 33.93 -4.11
CA ALA A 624 -23.89 33.27 -5.41
C ALA A 624 -24.89 32.10 -5.42
N MET A 625 -25.23 31.52 -4.26
CA MET A 625 -26.28 30.51 -4.15
C MET A 625 -27.69 31.09 -4.29
N LEU A 626 -27.85 32.40 -4.04
CA LEU A 626 -29.11 33.13 -4.17
C LEU A 626 -29.33 33.75 -5.54
N ASP A 627 -28.26 33.84 -6.34
CA ASP A 627 -28.30 34.48 -7.64
C ASP A 627 -29.23 33.69 -8.59
N PRO A 628 -30.36 34.27 -9.05
CA PRO A 628 -31.29 33.58 -9.93
C PRO A 628 -30.72 33.33 -11.33
N ASP A 629 -29.67 34.05 -11.73
CA ASP A 629 -28.95 33.85 -13.00
C ASP A 629 -27.83 32.80 -12.84
N SER A 630 -27.50 32.43 -11.60
CA SER A 630 -26.60 31.32 -11.25
C SER A 630 -27.36 29.98 -11.32
N THR A 631 -26.66 28.85 -11.16
CA THR A 631 -27.08 27.47 -11.46
C THR A 631 -28.23 26.90 -10.59
N ALA A 632 -29.18 27.73 -10.10
CA ALA A 632 -30.24 27.36 -9.16
C ALA A 632 -29.71 26.51 -7.99
N LEU A 633 -28.59 26.93 -7.40
CA LEU A 633 -27.86 26.16 -6.39
C LEU A 633 -28.68 25.88 -5.14
N LEU A 634 -29.35 26.90 -4.58
CA LEU A 634 -30.15 26.74 -3.38
C LEU A 634 -31.33 25.75 -3.59
N PRO A 635 -32.14 25.87 -4.66
CA PRO A 635 -33.12 24.83 -5.03
C PRO A 635 -32.50 23.44 -5.20
N THR A 636 -31.34 23.33 -5.86
CA THR A 636 -30.67 22.04 -6.08
C THR A 636 -30.35 21.34 -4.76
N PHE A 637 -29.79 22.05 -3.77
CA PHE A 637 -29.52 21.46 -2.45
C PHE A 637 -30.80 21.02 -1.73
N VAL A 638 -31.88 21.79 -1.82
CA VAL A 638 -33.15 21.41 -1.20
C VAL A 638 -33.76 20.17 -1.89
N MET A 639 -33.65 20.06 -3.22
CA MET A 639 -34.08 18.88 -3.96
C MET A 639 -33.27 17.63 -3.57
N LEU A 640 -31.96 17.77 -3.34
CA LEU A 640 -31.10 16.67 -2.93
C LEU A 640 -31.40 16.13 -1.50
N LEU A 641 -32.25 16.80 -0.71
CA LEU A 641 -32.73 16.24 0.55
C LEU A 641 -33.63 15.02 0.36
N ASP A 642 -34.25 14.86 -0.82
CA ASP A 642 -35.09 13.70 -1.16
C ASP A 642 -34.28 12.56 -1.81
N HIS A 643 -32.95 12.65 -1.79
CA HIS A 643 -32.08 11.66 -2.40
C HIS A 643 -32.07 10.33 -1.62
N ALA A 644 -32.09 9.19 -2.32
CA ALA A 644 -32.10 7.86 -1.69
C ALA A 644 -30.80 7.53 -0.93
N ASN A 645 -29.69 8.12 -1.36
CA ASN A 645 -28.39 7.94 -0.71
C ASN A 645 -28.26 8.83 0.54
N ARG A 646 -28.19 8.19 1.71
CA ARG A 646 -27.98 8.81 3.02
C ARG A 646 -26.79 9.78 3.04
N ASP A 647 -25.67 9.45 2.42
CA ASP A 647 -24.45 10.28 2.49
C ASP A 647 -24.62 11.58 1.69
N VAL A 648 -25.40 11.56 0.61
CA VAL A 648 -25.79 12.78 -0.13
C VAL A 648 -26.60 13.68 0.79
N VAL A 649 -27.68 13.16 1.39
CA VAL A 649 -28.54 13.93 2.30
C VAL A 649 -27.75 14.51 3.47
N TYR A 650 -26.87 13.70 4.08
CA TYR A 650 -26.03 14.13 5.20
C TYR A 650 -25.07 15.27 4.83
N THR A 651 -24.39 15.17 3.67
CA THR A 651 -23.46 16.22 3.22
C THR A 651 -24.18 17.50 2.80
N VAL A 652 -25.35 17.38 2.15
CA VAL A 652 -26.25 18.50 1.82
C VAL A 652 -26.71 19.23 3.09
N CYS A 653 -27.07 18.50 4.15
CA CYS A 653 -27.43 19.14 5.43
C CYS A 653 -26.29 20.00 5.99
N GLY A 654 -25.02 19.64 5.76
CA GLY A 654 -23.88 20.48 6.13
C GLY A 654 -23.85 21.82 5.37
N VAL A 655 -24.18 21.81 4.08
CA VAL A 655 -24.32 23.04 3.27
C VAL A 655 -25.47 23.89 3.80
N LEU A 656 -26.63 23.28 4.02
CA LEU A 656 -27.83 23.96 4.50
C LEU A 656 -27.68 24.50 5.92
N MET A 657 -26.88 23.85 6.78
CA MET A 657 -26.54 24.36 8.11
C MET A 657 -25.85 25.72 8.01
N ASN A 658 -24.86 25.86 7.13
CA ASN A 658 -24.15 27.11 6.89
C ASN A 658 -25.06 28.15 6.23
N ALA A 659 -25.86 27.75 5.24
CA ALA A 659 -26.82 28.64 4.59
C ALA A 659 -27.90 29.15 5.56
N ALA A 660 -28.32 28.34 6.53
CA ALA A 660 -29.26 28.73 7.56
C ALA A 660 -28.63 29.68 8.62
N LEU A 661 -27.30 29.75 8.74
CA LEU A 661 -26.64 30.71 9.63
C LEU A 661 -26.60 32.13 9.05
N ASP A 662 -26.58 32.28 7.72
CA ASP A 662 -26.63 33.59 7.07
C ASP A 662 -28.06 34.09 6.88
N GLN A 663 -28.31 35.35 7.26
CA GLN A 663 -29.65 35.92 7.30
C GLN A 663 -30.33 35.98 5.92
N ARG A 664 -29.57 36.23 4.84
CA ARG A 664 -30.12 36.38 3.50
C ARG A 664 -30.51 35.02 2.93
N THR A 665 -29.63 34.03 3.04
CA THR A 665 -29.92 32.66 2.59
C THR A 665 -31.00 31.99 3.43
N ARG A 666 -30.98 32.19 4.75
CA ARG A 666 -32.02 31.68 5.66
C ARG A 666 -33.42 32.16 5.28
N GLY A 667 -33.59 33.45 4.94
CA GLY A 667 -34.88 33.99 4.51
C GLY A 667 -35.45 33.29 3.27
N ASN A 668 -34.58 32.93 2.32
CA ASN A 668 -34.97 32.24 1.09
C ASN A 668 -35.24 30.73 1.30
N LEU A 669 -34.62 30.10 2.30
CA LEU A 669 -34.85 28.69 2.63
C LEU A 669 -36.27 28.37 3.12
N HIS A 670 -37.02 29.38 3.57
CA HIS A 670 -38.43 29.21 3.97
C HIS A 670 -39.40 29.08 2.80
N ALA A 671 -39.00 29.51 1.60
CA ALA A 671 -39.84 29.51 0.42
C ALA A 671 -38.97 29.30 -0.83
N VAL A 672 -38.49 28.07 -1.01
CA VAL A 672 -37.58 27.74 -2.11
C VAL A 672 -38.40 27.36 -3.34
N PRO A 673 -38.29 28.10 -4.47
CA PRO A 673 -38.94 27.71 -5.70
C PRO A 673 -38.28 26.46 -6.26
N THR A 674 -39.10 25.43 -6.49
CA THR A 674 -38.71 24.22 -7.23
C THR A 674 -39.42 24.20 -8.58
N THR A 675 -39.17 23.18 -9.41
CA THR A 675 -39.77 23.09 -10.76
C THR A 675 -41.29 23.05 -10.76
N HIS A 676 -41.92 22.62 -9.67
CA HIS A 676 -43.37 22.40 -9.59
C HIS A 676 -44.06 23.04 -8.38
N ASP A 677 -43.32 23.51 -7.38
CA ASP A 677 -43.90 24.04 -6.14
C ASP A 677 -42.94 24.98 -5.39
N ILE A 678 -43.46 25.74 -4.43
CA ILE A 678 -42.65 26.45 -3.44
C ILE A 678 -42.55 25.58 -2.20
N VAL A 679 -41.33 25.13 -1.89
CA VAL A 679 -41.08 24.21 -0.77
C VAL A 679 -40.57 24.98 0.44
N ASP A 680 -41.22 24.81 1.59
CA ASP A 680 -40.61 25.16 2.88
C ASP A 680 -39.61 24.06 3.26
N THR A 681 -38.32 24.41 3.27
CA THR A 681 -37.24 23.45 3.57
C THR A 681 -37.44 22.78 4.94
N ARG A 682 -38.11 23.46 5.89
CA ARG A 682 -38.37 22.89 7.22
C ARG A 682 -39.27 21.66 7.14
N ASP A 683 -40.25 21.63 6.24
CA ASP A 683 -41.15 20.49 6.08
C ASP A 683 -40.40 19.22 5.65
N LEU A 684 -39.46 19.35 4.71
CA LEU A 684 -38.59 18.25 4.29
C LEU A 684 -37.70 17.78 5.44
N LEU A 685 -37.04 18.71 6.13
CA LEU A 685 -36.13 18.40 7.23
C LEU A 685 -36.84 17.71 8.41
N VAL A 686 -38.07 18.12 8.74
CA VAL A 686 -38.86 17.47 9.81
C VAL A 686 -39.26 16.05 9.41
N ARG A 687 -39.64 15.82 8.16
CA ARG A 687 -39.92 14.46 7.65
C ARG A 687 -38.67 13.57 7.72
N LEU A 688 -37.53 14.08 7.27
CA LEU A 688 -36.24 13.38 7.36
C LEU A 688 -35.85 13.10 8.81
N PHE A 689 -36.06 14.06 9.71
CA PHE A 689 -35.73 13.91 11.13
C PHE A 689 -36.55 12.80 11.78
N ARG A 690 -37.86 12.77 11.51
CA ARG A 690 -38.76 11.71 11.97
C ARG A 690 -38.37 10.34 11.39
N HIS A 691 -37.90 10.28 10.15
CA HIS A 691 -37.45 9.04 9.53
C HIS A 691 -36.12 8.54 10.13
N ALA A 692 -35.15 9.43 10.33
CA ALA A 692 -33.84 9.12 10.89
C ALA A 692 -33.95 8.65 12.36
N GLY A 693 -34.64 9.43 13.20
CA GLY A 693 -34.86 9.13 14.62
C GLY A 693 -33.59 8.73 15.36
N LEU A 694 -33.70 7.81 16.33
CA LEU A 694 -32.53 7.27 17.06
C LEU A 694 -31.75 6.23 16.25
N LYS A 695 -32.27 5.78 15.10
CA LYS A 695 -31.59 4.80 14.23
C LYS A 695 -30.36 5.41 13.54
N ASP A 696 -30.36 6.73 13.37
CA ASP A 696 -29.26 7.49 12.80
C ASP A 696 -29.03 8.80 13.57
N LEU A 697 -28.43 8.67 14.75
CA LEU A 697 -28.12 9.80 15.63
C LEU A 697 -27.29 10.89 14.94
N ALA A 698 -26.38 10.51 14.05
CA ALA A 698 -25.54 11.47 13.34
C ALA A 698 -26.40 12.34 12.40
N MET A 699 -27.26 11.73 11.59
CA MET A 699 -28.18 12.46 10.72
C MET A 699 -29.19 13.29 11.52
N SER A 700 -29.79 12.71 12.56
CA SER A 700 -30.73 13.40 13.45
C SER A 700 -30.10 14.64 14.09
N THR A 701 -28.87 14.52 14.60
CA THR A 701 -28.12 15.66 15.15
C THR A 701 -27.90 16.76 14.11
N MET A 702 -27.52 16.39 12.88
CA MET A 702 -27.30 17.36 11.81
C MET A 702 -28.60 18.06 11.41
N LEU A 703 -29.70 17.31 11.25
CA LEU A 703 -31.02 17.86 10.94
C LEU A 703 -31.50 18.84 12.01
N CYS A 704 -31.32 18.50 13.30
CA CYS A 704 -31.64 19.43 14.40
C CYS A 704 -30.82 20.72 14.33
N LYS A 705 -29.53 20.66 13.94
CA LYS A 705 -28.68 21.86 13.77
C LYS A 705 -29.21 22.76 12.65
N VAL A 706 -29.60 22.19 11.50
CA VAL A 706 -30.18 22.96 10.39
C VAL A 706 -31.52 23.58 10.81
N LEU A 707 -32.41 22.77 11.41
CA LEU A 707 -33.73 23.21 11.89
C LEU A 707 -33.61 24.31 12.95
N PHE A 708 -32.67 24.19 13.89
CA PHE A 708 -32.41 25.22 14.90
C PHE A 708 -32.13 26.57 14.24
N ASN A 709 -31.21 26.61 13.27
CA ASN A 709 -30.88 27.85 12.57
C ASN A 709 -32.04 28.43 11.77
N LEU A 710 -32.88 27.58 11.15
CA LEU A 710 -34.06 28.01 10.42
C LEU A 710 -35.17 28.53 11.33
N VAL A 711 -35.35 27.96 12.52
CA VAL A 711 -36.36 28.41 13.49
C VAL A 711 -35.98 29.72 14.16
N LEU A 712 -34.68 30.06 14.23
CA LEU A 712 -34.19 31.34 14.76
C LEU A 712 -34.59 32.58 13.93
N SER A 713 -35.26 32.42 12.77
CA SER A 713 -35.55 33.54 11.86
C SER A 713 -36.80 34.33 12.26
N THR A 714 -36.64 35.65 12.22
CA THR A 714 -37.43 36.72 12.84
C THR A 714 -38.80 36.95 12.20
N ALA A 715 -39.88 36.48 12.83
CA ALA A 715 -41.16 37.17 12.68
C ALA A 715 -41.06 38.52 13.44
N PRO A 716 -41.54 39.64 12.88
CA PRO A 716 -41.84 40.82 13.67
C PRO A 716 -42.80 40.41 14.80
N ALA A 717 -42.60 40.95 16.00
CA ALA A 717 -43.36 40.61 17.21
C ALA A 717 -44.90 40.80 17.09
N ASP A 718 -45.39 41.31 15.96
CA ASP A 718 -46.79 41.70 15.72
C ASP A 718 -47.60 40.73 14.83
N THR A 719 -47.07 39.56 14.44
CA THR A 719 -47.85 38.52 13.74
C THR A 719 -47.94 37.23 14.57
N ALA A 720 -49.12 37.00 15.15
CA ALA A 720 -49.44 36.03 16.21
C ALA A 720 -49.53 34.54 15.79
N ALA A 721 -48.61 34.05 14.94
CA ALA A 721 -48.45 32.61 14.74
C ALA A 721 -46.96 32.25 14.82
N THR A 722 -46.55 31.66 15.94
CA THR A 722 -45.20 31.10 16.09
C THR A 722 -45.07 29.86 15.21
N TYR A 723 -43.85 29.53 14.73
CA TYR A 723 -43.67 28.37 13.85
C TYR A 723 -44.18 27.06 14.48
N VAL A 724 -44.10 26.95 15.82
CA VAL A 724 -44.65 25.83 16.59
C VAL A 724 -46.17 25.64 16.41
N ASP A 725 -46.91 26.69 16.04
CA ASP A 725 -48.36 26.64 15.80
C ASP A 725 -48.73 26.05 14.43
N THR A 726 -47.74 25.81 13.56
CA THR A 726 -47.95 25.10 12.30
C THR A 726 -48.08 23.59 12.53
N SER A 727 -48.69 22.86 11.59
CA SER A 727 -48.74 21.39 11.64
C SER A 727 -47.33 20.77 11.70
N THR A 728 -46.40 21.30 10.90
CA THR A 728 -44.99 20.86 10.87
C THR A 728 -44.27 21.21 12.18
N GLY A 729 -44.48 22.40 12.73
CA GLY A 729 -43.89 22.82 14.00
C GLY A 729 -44.32 21.94 15.17
N ARG A 730 -45.63 21.62 15.25
CA ARG A 730 -46.15 20.63 16.23
C ARG A 730 -45.53 19.25 16.04
N LEU A 731 -45.46 18.77 14.78
CA LEU A 731 -44.85 17.47 14.47
C LEU A 731 -43.38 17.42 14.90
N LEU A 732 -42.62 18.50 14.69
CA LEU A 732 -41.24 18.61 15.12
C LEU A 732 -41.12 18.56 16.65
N LEU A 733 -41.93 19.33 17.37
CA LEU A 733 -41.92 19.34 18.83
C LEU A 733 -42.24 17.95 19.40
N THR A 734 -43.32 17.32 18.94
CA THR A 734 -43.69 15.96 19.38
C THR A 734 -42.59 14.94 19.05
N THR A 735 -41.97 15.04 17.88
CA THR A 735 -40.86 14.14 17.51
C THR A 735 -39.64 14.37 18.42
N LEU A 736 -39.32 15.61 18.79
CA LEU A 736 -38.23 15.89 19.73
C LEU A 736 -38.51 15.34 21.12
N GLU A 737 -39.72 15.53 21.65
CA GLU A 737 -40.17 14.98 22.94
C GLU A 737 -40.07 13.45 22.94
N GLU A 738 -40.65 12.78 21.94
CA GLU A 738 -40.60 11.32 21.78
C GLU A 738 -39.16 10.77 21.79
N LEU A 739 -38.25 11.41 21.05
CA LEU A 739 -36.85 10.94 20.92
C LEU A 739 -36.02 11.24 22.17
N VAL A 740 -36.22 12.39 22.81
CA VAL A 740 -35.52 12.75 24.05
C VAL A 740 -35.98 11.87 25.22
N ASP A 741 -37.28 11.63 25.35
CA ASP A 741 -37.84 10.76 26.39
C ASP A 741 -37.36 9.31 26.23
N ALA A 742 -37.27 8.82 24.99
CA ALA A 742 -36.70 7.52 24.68
C ALA A 742 -35.20 7.40 25.04
N MET A 743 -34.52 8.53 25.33
CA MET A 743 -33.11 8.61 25.68
C MET A 743 -32.84 8.98 27.14
N ALA A 744 -33.86 8.91 28.01
CA ALA A 744 -33.78 9.32 29.42
C ALA A 744 -32.59 8.71 30.22
N ASP A 745 -32.06 7.56 29.79
CA ASP A 745 -30.92 6.87 30.41
C ASP A 745 -29.63 6.83 29.55
N SER A 746 -29.45 7.78 28.62
CA SER A 746 -28.34 7.78 27.64
C SER A 746 -26.92 7.79 28.25
N ALA A 747 -25.97 7.12 27.59
CA ALA A 747 -24.61 6.91 28.11
C ALA A 747 -23.48 7.20 27.11
N THR A 748 -23.78 7.31 25.81
CA THR A 748 -22.75 7.53 24.78
C THR A 748 -22.55 9.01 24.45
N GLU A 749 -21.34 9.41 24.03
CA GLU A 749 -21.03 10.80 23.65
C GLU A 749 -21.95 11.31 22.52
N ALA A 750 -22.30 10.44 21.56
CA ALA A 750 -23.17 10.79 20.44
C ALA A 750 -24.61 11.07 20.88
N GLU A 751 -25.12 10.29 21.84
CA GLU A 751 -26.43 10.50 22.42
C GLU A 751 -26.50 11.81 23.22
N VAL A 752 -25.45 12.10 23.99
CA VAL A 752 -25.33 13.37 24.75
C VAL A 752 -25.27 14.57 23.81
N GLU A 753 -24.51 14.49 22.71
CA GLU A 753 -24.47 15.56 21.70
C GLU A 753 -25.86 15.77 21.09
N PHE A 754 -26.52 14.70 20.66
CA PHE A 754 -27.86 14.77 20.10
C PHE A 754 -28.85 15.42 21.07
N ALA A 755 -28.93 14.92 22.32
CA ALA A 755 -29.84 15.44 23.34
C ALA A 755 -29.60 16.92 23.62
N SER A 756 -28.33 17.36 23.65
CA SER A 756 -27.99 18.77 23.83
C SER A 756 -28.54 19.65 22.69
N VAL A 757 -28.42 19.21 21.44
CA VAL A 757 -28.91 19.95 20.27
C VAL A 757 -30.44 19.92 20.21
N ALA A 758 -31.06 18.76 20.48
CA ALA A 758 -32.51 18.59 20.50
C ALA A 758 -33.17 19.51 21.54
N HIS A 759 -32.65 19.54 22.78
CA HIS A 759 -33.14 20.45 23.81
C HIS A 759 -32.99 21.94 23.43
N ALA A 760 -31.90 22.31 22.76
CA ALA A 760 -31.72 23.68 22.29
C ALA A 760 -32.77 24.05 21.23
N LEU A 761 -33.07 23.15 20.29
CA LEU A 761 -34.13 23.31 19.31
C LEU A 761 -35.52 23.40 19.94
N MET A 762 -35.84 22.53 20.91
CA MET A 762 -37.10 22.61 21.65
C MET A 762 -37.30 23.97 22.32
N ARG A 763 -36.26 24.49 22.99
CA ARG A 763 -36.30 25.82 23.62
C ARG A 763 -36.54 26.94 22.61
N SER A 764 -35.98 26.84 21.41
CA SER A 764 -36.18 27.83 20.35
C SER A 764 -37.56 27.76 19.68
N LEU A 765 -38.26 26.62 19.78
CA LEU A 765 -39.62 26.48 19.24
C LEU A 765 -40.69 27.11 20.14
N VAL A 766 -40.45 27.13 21.45
CA VAL A 766 -41.42 27.58 22.47
C VAL A 766 -41.16 29.04 22.91
N LYS A 767 -40.07 29.66 22.44
CA LYS A 767 -39.79 31.10 22.57
C LYS A 767 -40.38 31.85 21.39
#